data_AF-A0A969SMN5-F1
#
_entry.id   AF-A0A969SMN5-F1
#
_cell.length_a   1.000
_cell.length_b   1.000
_cell.length_c   1.000
_cell.angle_alpha   90.00
_cell.angle_beta   90.00
_cell.angle_gamma   90.00
#
_symmetry.space_group_name_H-M   'P 1'
#
loop_
_entity.id
_entity.type
_entity.pdbx_description
1 polymer ?
#
loop_
_entity_poly.entity_id
_entity_poly.type
_entity_poly.pdbx_seq_one_letter_code
_entity_poly.pdbx_strand_id
1 'polypeptide(L)'
;MIPSVVASEIRASIEDFLKTEFRPASPGFEDLIQRFLSTPEAIFKGPYLSVGLPFRPGSTGADYFPDVPMAFPPHRHQEQAFARLKLPYYQSTLVATGTGSGKTECFMLPILDHCYQHESEPGIKALLIYPMNALATDQAKRLASLIYNNPKLKGKITAGLFVGESEREPKAIMGEENIITDKNMLRQCPPDILLTNYKMLDYLLIRPNDQSLWMGNAAETLRYLVVDEIHTFDGAQGTDLACLIRRLKARLQTPKHHLACVGTSATLGGSGNKGEMLSYATTVFDEPFDENALVEEDRLACSEFLFDAFINPLPIPEPEQLEVLKASNYKTIAEYICAQYQLWFESEITADFHSHEWRFELAEKLICLPIVHNLLKVLDQEPINLTELWQKLGRKMRLPASDDSIYQAALFDSLIALFAIARSQNNSARVPWVNIRLQFWLRELRRMVGTVEEKPQLVFADDQVAEEKVRALPVIHCRDCGSTGWGGLRRKTGDKKIGCNLKDFYKAYFSKDPLISYIFPNRQGTKPQDWRDWLLCQDCLTLNSTDRNSCSECASENLISTVEPDQDTLVSVYKTKNGNPRRISTHDCPFCGSKNGLSILGSRAASLASAAIGTLFASSYNDDRKLITFSDSVQDAAHRAGFFQTRTFRTTLRTALRQHLNGKVGCNLAEIRTDFSQHWRNQIGSDADYIATFMPSDLEWLKEWEELQRTAKVQPNLVELIDKRLDWEVVAEVGLRTSFGGSLERTASCAIYLHPDLLKNLIPELLEILRNEIGGLQGLQPEVLTRFLLGLIYHLRQRGGILHAATNNYIESGGKTFRLQQPLFMPGFAASLAPVYLIQHGKLNLPSFETVIKTTGSWCETWLYKLFVGYTPLIIAQAENFYNIVLNTLVKHHIFGDRQTDKGIKVWGIEQEALYLDTQAQYFECNQCGHRVTASSQELNSWTQMPCLRPKCQGQYQPSASNNLNFYRNLYAKGQVWRIFAREHTGLLEREVREELENRFINSKHRYDPNVISATSTLEMGIDIGTLSSVLLCSIPPAQANYQQRIGRAGRRDGNAFITRSPTVIPMIYTFGLTRC
;
A
#
# COMPACT_ATOMS: atom_id res chain seq x y z
N MET A 1 -17.82 -1.15 3.84
CA MET A 1 -16.47 -1.24 4.45
C MET A 1 -16.52 -0.67 5.86
N ILE A 2 -15.68 -1.11 6.80
CA ILE A 2 -15.53 -0.46 8.13
C ILE A 2 -14.21 0.32 8.17
N PRO A 3 -14.21 1.66 7.96
CA PRO A 3 -12.98 2.44 7.79
C PRO A 3 -12.05 2.44 9.02
N SER A 4 -12.61 2.40 10.22
CA SER A 4 -11.90 2.45 11.50
C SER A 4 -11.05 1.20 11.73
N VAL A 5 -11.69 0.03 11.63
CA VAL A 5 -11.01 -1.27 11.72
C VAL A 5 -9.94 -1.42 10.64
N VAL A 6 -10.25 -1.09 9.38
CA VAL A 6 -9.30 -1.16 8.27
C VAL A 6 -8.07 -0.27 8.52
N ALA A 7 -8.25 0.92 9.09
CA ALA A 7 -7.14 1.80 9.43
C ALA A 7 -6.25 1.24 10.54
N SER A 8 -6.85 0.68 11.59
CA SER A 8 -6.14 -0.03 12.66
C SER A 8 -5.34 -1.22 12.10
N GLU A 9 -5.93 -2.00 11.20
CA GLU A 9 -5.25 -3.13 10.52
C GLU A 9 -4.08 -2.67 9.65
N ILE A 10 -4.24 -1.60 8.86
CA ILE A 10 -3.16 -1.08 8.02
C ILE A 10 -2.01 -0.54 8.88
N ARG A 11 -2.30 0.18 9.97
CA ARG A 11 -1.28 0.63 10.92
C ARG A 11 -0.51 -0.56 11.49
N ALA A 12 -1.21 -1.55 12.03
CA ALA A 12 -0.60 -2.76 12.58
C ALA A 12 0.24 -3.52 11.52
N SER A 13 -0.26 -3.59 10.28
CA SER A 13 0.45 -4.19 9.15
C SER A 13 1.78 -3.51 8.85
N ILE A 14 1.80 -2.18 8.83
CA ILE A 14 3.01 -1.41 8.54
C ILE A 14 4.01 -1.53 9.71
N GLU A 15 3.54 -1.48 10.96
CA GLU A 15 4.39 -1.69 12.13
C GLU A 15 5.04 -3.09 12.09
N ASP A 16 4.26 -4.14 11.83
CA ASP A 16 4.74 -5.51 11.72
C ASP A 16 5.65 -5.71 10.50
N PHE A 17 5.37 -4.99 9.39
CA PHE A 17 6.22 -4.99 8.20
C PHE A 17 7.60 -4.42 8.52
N LEU A 18 7.67 -3.29 9.22
CA LEU A 18 8.95 -2.68 9.59
C LEU A 18 9.73 -3.54 10.58
N LYS A 19 9.06 -4.16 11.56
CA LYS A 19 9.68 -5.08 12.53
C LYS A 19 10.18 -6.39 11.90
N THR A 20 9.55 -6.84 10.81
CA THR A 20 9.95 -8.08 10.12
C THR A 20 10.99 -7.84 9.03
N GLU A 21 10.96 -6.69 8.36
CA GLU A 21 11.96 -6.27 7.37
C GLU A 21 13.27 -5.85 8.04
N PHE A 22 13.20 -5.12 9.15
CA PHE A 22 14.35 -4.65 9.92
C PHE A 22 14.41 -5.36 11.27
N ARG A 23 15.41 -6.21 11.47
CA ARG A 23 15.66 -6.94 12.73
C ARG A 23 17.06 -6.66 13.24
N PRO A 24 17.30 -5.46 13.78
CA PRO A 24 18.59 -5.18 14.34
C PRO A 24 18.91 -6.17 15.45
N ALA A 25 20.06 -6.82 15.34
CA ALA A 25 20.52 -7.84 16.28
C ALA A 25 21.81 -7.41 17.00
N SER A 26 22.38 -6.28 16.61
CA SER A 26 23.61 -5.77 17.22
C SER A 26 23.33 -5.12 18.57
N PRO A 27 24.31 -5.16 19.50
CA PRO A 27 24.21 -4.52 20.81
C PRO A 27 23.76 -3.06 20.75
N GLY A 28 22.79 -2.69 21.57
CA GLY A 28 22.22 -1.33 21.65
C GLY A 28 21.14 -1.04 20.58
N PHE A 29 21.11 -1.82 19.51
CA PHE A 29 20.16 -1.67 18.41
C PHE A 29 18.95 -2.62 18.50
N GLU A 30 18.95 -3.62 19.37
CA GLU A 30 18.00 -4.75 19.35
C GLU A 30 16.52 -4.30 19.28
N ASP A 31 16.16 -3.25 20.02
CA ASP A 31 14.81 -2.69 20.04
C ASP A 31 14.68 -1.36 19.29
N LEU A 32 15.64 -1.02 18.42
CA LEU A 32 15.69 0.27 17.71
C LEU A 32 14.37 0.58 16.99
N ILE A 33 13.86 -0.40 16.23
CA ILE A 33 12.63 -0.23 15.45
C ILE A 33 11.40 -0.16 16.37
N GLN A 34 11.36 -0.96 17.43
CA GLN A 34 10.27 -0.92 18.40
C GLN A 34 10.20 0.44 19.10
N ARG A 35 11.33 0.94 19.61
CA ARG A 35 11.43 2.27 20.25
C ARG A 35 11.02 3.39 19.29
N PHE A 36 11.46 3.31 18.04
CA PHE A 36 11.10 4.29 17.01
C PHE A 36 9.58 4.28 16.71
N LEU A 37 8.97 3.10 16.59
CA LEU A 37 7.52 2.97 16.37
C LEU A 37 6.69 3.41 17.58
N SER A 38 7.22 3.27 18.79
CA SER A 38 6.59 3.75 20.02
C SER A 38 6.67 5.27 20.20
N THR A 39 7.47 5.97 19.40
CA THR A 39 7.54 7.43 19.44
C THR A 39 6.27 8.02 18.79
N PRO A 40 5.48 8.84 19.51
CA PRO A 40 4.26 9.44 18.97
C PRO A 40 4.54 10.22 17.69
N GLU A 41 3.64 10.09 16.71
CA GLU A 41 3.71 10.80 15.41
C GLU A 41 4.98 10.59 14.56
N ALA A 42 5.91 9.70 14.94
CA ALA A 42 7.16 9.50 14.21
C ALA A 42 6.94 8.97 12.78
N ILE A 43 6.02 8.00 12.63
CA ILE A 43 5.64 7.42 11.34
C ILE A 43 4.19 7.73 10.98
N PHE A 44 3.28 7.58 11.95
CA PHE A 44 1.85 7.73 11.74
C PHE A 44 1.34 9.01 12.37
N LYS A 45 0.64 9.85 11.60
CA LYS A 45 -0.12 10.97 12.14
C LYS A 45 -1.62 10.72 11.95
N GLY A 46 -2.39 10.73 13.04
CA GLY A 46 -3.77 10.27 13.06
C GLY A 46 -3.95 8.88 13.70
N PRO A 47 -5.10 8.21 13.52
CA PRO A 47 -6.17 8.58 12.58
C PRO A 47 -7.00 9.78 13.03
N TYR A 48 -7.44 10.56 12.05
CA TYR A 48 -8.41 11.64 12.20
C TYR A 48 -9.77 11.16 11.72
N LEU A 49 -10.78 11.36 12.55
CA LEU A 49 -12.17 11.04 12.25
C LEU A 49 -12.91 12.33 11.90
N SER A 50 -13.68 12.30 10.82
CA SER A 50 -14.67 13.31 10.47
C SER A 50 -15.98 12.61 10.16
N VAL A 51 -17.08 13.15 10.67
CA VAL A 51 -18.43 12.63 10.43
C VAL A 51 -19.25 13.75 9.82
N GLY A 52 -19.56 13.62 8.53
CA GLY A 52 -20.40 14.56 7.80
C GLY A 52 -21.87 14.20 7.92
N LEU A 53 -22.67 15.09 8.52
CA LEU A 53 -24.11 14.92 8.63
C LEU A 53 -24.79 14.99 7.24
N PRO A 54 -26.00 14.40 7.09
CA PRO A 54 -26.75 14.44 5.83
C PRO A 54 -27.04 15.87 5.34
N PHE A 55 -27.16 16.02 4.02
CA PHE A 55 -27.64 17.26 3.41
C PHE A 55 -29.08 17.54 3.83
N ARG A 56 -29.41 18.82 4.04
CA ARG A 56 -30.78 19.21 4.33
C ARG A 56 -31.67 18.94 3.12
N PRO A 57 -32.80 18.21 3.28
CA PRO A 57 -33.74 18.01 2.20
C PRO A 57 -34.37 19.35 1.80
N GLY A 58 -34.68 19.50 0.50
CA GLY A 58 -35.47 20.61 -0.01
C GLY A 58 -36.92 20.56 0.46
N SER A 59 -37.61 21.67 0.29
CA SER A 59 -38.99 21.89 0.76
C SER A 59 -40.07 21.51 -0.25
N THR A 60 -39.72 21.42 -1.54
CA THR A 60 -40.69 21.36 -2.66
C THR A 60 -40.88 19.94 -3.22
N GLY A 61 -40.05 18.98 -2.79
CA GLY A 61 -40.07 17.61 -3.30
C GLY A 61 -39.50 17.47 -4.72
N ALA A 62 -39.68 16.31 -5.34
CA ALA A 62 -39.10 15.98 -6.66
C ALA A 62 -39.72 16.75 -7.84
N ASP A 63 -40.84 17.46 -7.61
CA ASP A 63 -41.63 18.15 -8.64
C ASP A 63 -41.28 19.64 -8.80
N TYR A 64 -40.11 20.09 -8.33
CA TYR A 64 -39.69 21.49 -8.45
C TYR A 64 -39.74 22.00 -9.92
N PHE A 65 -39.41 21.12 -10.87
CA PHE A 65 -39.58 21.33 -12.31
C PHE A 65 -40.58 20.30 -12.87
N PRO A 66 -41.87 20.64 -13.03
CA PRO A 66 -42.92 19.70 -13.46
C PRO A 66 -42.68 19.05 -14.84
N ASP A 67 -41.91 19.71 -15.70
CA ASP A 67 -41.58 19.25 -17.05
C ASP A 67 -40.22 18.52 -17.13
N VAL A 68 -39.41 18.66 -16.09
CA VAL A 68 -38.11 18.00 -15.93
C VAL A 68 -38.11 17.26 -14.58
N PRO A 69 -38.90 16.17 -14.45
CA PRO A 69 -39.04 15.46 -13.18
C PRO A 69 -37.68 14.94 -12.71
N MET A 70 -37.41 15.13 -11.42
CA MET A 70 -36.17 14.68 -10.81
C MET A 70 -36.29 13.25 -10.29
N ALA A 71 -35.22 12.47 -10.39
CA ALA A 71 -35.16 11.11 -9.85
C ALA A 71 -35.16 11.09 -8.31
N PHE A 72 -34.80 12.21 -7.65
CA PHE A 72 -34.78 12.36 -6.20
C PHE A 72 -35.16 13.80 -5.81
N PRO A 73 -35.72 14.03 -4.60
CA PRO A 73 -35.96 15.37 -4.10
C PRO A 73 -34.66 16.17 -4.00
N PRO A 74 -34.62 17.42 -4.47
CA PRO A 74 -33.42 18.23 -4.43
C PRO A 74 -33.03 18.55 -2.98
N HIS A 75 -31.74 18.73 -2.75
CA HIS A 75 -31.24 19.29 -1.50
C HIS A 75 -31.52 20.79 -1.43
N ARG A 76 -31.53 21.38 -0.23
CA ARG A 76 -31.84 22.81 -0.07
C ARG A 76 -30.88 23.72 -0.86
N HIS A 77 -29.60 23.39 -0.93
CA HIS A 77 -28.63 24.15 -1.74
C HIS A 77 -28.94 24.07 -3.24
N GLN A 78 -29.49 22.96 -3.72
CA GLN A 78 -29.96 22.85 -5.10
C GLN A 78 -31.19 23.73 -5.33
N GLU A 79 -32.18 23.72 -4.42
CA GLU A 79 -33.34 24.63 -4.49
C GLU A 79 -32.94 26.11 -4.45
N GLN A 80 -31.93 26.47 -3.66
CA GLN A 80 -31.37 27.83 -3.63
C GLN A 80 -30.77 28.22 -4.99
N ALA A 81 -30.03 27.32 -5.63
CA ALA A 81 -29.52 27.55 -6.98
C ALA A 81 -30.66 27.66 -8.01
N PHE A 82 -31.69 26.80 -7.91
CA PHE A 82 -32.84 26.82 -8.82
C PHE A 82 -33.62 28.12 -8.72
N ALA A 83 -33.87 28.61 -7.50
CA ALA A 83 -34.60 29.84 -7.26
C ALA A 83 -33.93 31.07 -7.89
N ARG A 84 -32.59 31.05 -8.00
CA ARG A 84 -31.80 32.11 -8.62
C ARG A 84 -31.69 31.97 -10.15
N LEU A 85 -31.70 30.74 -10.65
CA LEU A 85 -31.48 30.45 -12.07
C LEU A 85 -32.77 30.31 -12.88
N LYS A 86 -33.94 30.58 -12.28
CA LYS A 86 -35.27 30.46 -12.90
C LYS A 86 -35.96 31.83 -13.01
N LEU A 87 -36.99 31.93 -13.85
CA LEU A 87 -37.95 33.03 -13.86
C LEU A 87 -38.57 33.28 -12.47
N PRO A 88 -38.87 34.54 -12.11
CA PRO A 88 -38.91 35.73 -12.97
C PRO A 88 -37.60 36.53 -13.08
N TYR A 89 -36.57 36.23 -12.27
CA TYR A 89 -35.30 36.98 -12.26
C TYR A 89 -34.11 36.02 -12.35
N TYR A 90 -33.43 36.00 -13.50
CA TYR A 90 -32.20 35.24 -13.66
C TYR A 90 -31.04 35.93 -12.95
N GLN A 91 -30.44 35.26 -11.97
CA GLN A 91 -29.34 35.78 -11.18
C GLN A 91 -28.12 34.86 -11.26
N SER A 92 -26.95 35.45 -11.52
CA SER A 92 -25.68 34.73 -11.56
C SER A 92 -25.38 34.06 -10.21
N THR A 93 -24.86 32.84 -10.23
CA THR A 93 -24.75 31.98 -9.05
C THR A 93 -23.41 31.23 -9.03
N LEU A 94 -22.73 31.24 -7.89
CA LEU A 94 -21.50 30.49 -7.64
C LEU A 94 -21.83 29.30 -6.73
N VAL A 95 -21.72 28.08 -7.27
CA VAL A 95 -22.02 26.84 -6.53
C VAL A 95 -20.71 26.29 -5.94
N ALA A 96 -20.52 26.49 -4.64
CA ALA A 96 -19.32 26.08 -3.90
C ALA A 96 -19.62 24.85 -3.03
N THR A 97 -19.85 23.70 -3.68
CA THR A 97 -20.17 22.45 -2.98
C THR A 97 -19.17 21.34 -3.31
N GLY A 98 -18.93 20.44 -2.36
CA GLY A 98 -17.99 19.32 -2.47
C GLY A 98 -18.37 18.31 -3.56
N THR A 99 -17.45 17.42 -3.89
CA THR A 99 -17.69 16.35 -4.88
C THR A 99 -18.78 15.38 -4.40
N GLY A 100 -19.77 15.11 -5.26
CA GLY A 100 -20.88 14.19 -4.94
C GLY A 100 -22.11 14.85 -4.28
N SER A 101 -22.10 16.18 -4.11
CA SER A 101 -23.24 16.96 -3.57
C SER A 101 -24.32 17.33 -4.60
N GLY A 102 -24.20 16.85 -5.84
CA GLY A 102 -25.11 17.18 -6.95
C GLY A 102 -24.89 18.57 -7.53
N LYS A 103 -23.63 19.03 -7.66
CA LYS A 103 -23.24 20.31 -8.29
C LYS A 103 -23.83 20.51 -9.68
N THR A 104 -23.77 19.47 -10.50
CA THR A 104 -24.21 19.52 -11.90
C THR A 104 -25.69 19.83 -11.99
N GLU A 105 -26.49 19.19 -11.13
CA GLU A 105 -27.94 19.34 -11.08
C GLU A 105 -28.36 20.77 -10.76
N CYS A 106 -27.59 21.48 -9.91
CA CYS A 106 -27.84 22.89 -9.54
C CYS A 106 -28.06 23.80 -10.74
N PHE A 107 -27.35 23.58 -11.85
CA PHE A 107 -27.47 24.41 -13.06
C PHE A 107 -28.09 23.67 -14.24
N MET A 108 -27.92 22.35 -14.34
CA MET A 108 -28.39 21.57 -15.48
C MET A 108 -29.92 21.53 -15.55
N LEU A 109 -30.60 21.40 -14.41
CA LEU A 109 -32.07 21.34 -14.37
C LEU A 109 -32.72 22.68 -14.76
N PRO A 110 -32.31 23.84 -14.21
CA PRO A 110 -32.78 25.14 -14.70
C PRO A 110 -32.55 25.37 -16.20
N ILE A 111 -31.39 24.93 -16.72
CA ILE A 111 -31.06 25.05 -18.16
C ILE A 111 -32.02 24.22 -19.01
N LEU A 112 -32.30 22.98 -18.61
CA LEU A 112 -33.23 22.09 -19.33
C LEU A 112 -34.66 22.66 -19.32
N ASP A 113 -35.13 23.16 -18.17
CA ASP A 113 -36.44 23.82 -18.04
C ASP A 113 -36.55 25.03 -18.97
N HIS A 114 -35.53 25.89 -18.99
CA HIS A 114 -35.50 27.05 -19.90
C HIS A 114 -35.48 26.65 -21.37
N CYS A 115 -34.64 25.67 -21.75
CA CYS A 115 -34.55 25.22 -23.13
C CYS A 115 -35.86 24.59 -23.62
N TYR A 116 -36.57 23.88 -22.74
CA TYR A 116 -37.90 23.34 -23.01
C TYR A 116 -38.93 24.46 -23.23
N GLN A 117 -38.95 25.48 -22.36
CA GLN A 117 -39.87 26.62 -22.48
C GLN A 117 -39.67 27.42 -23.76
N HIS A 118 -38.46 27.39 -24.33
CA HIS A 118 -38.09 28.11 -25.55
C HIS A 118 -37.78 27.14 -26.71
N GLU A 119 -38.39 25.96 -26.77
CA GLU A 119 -38.08 24.92 -27.77
C GLU A 119 -38.25 25.38 -29.23
N SER A 120 -39.09 26.38 -29.48
CA SER A 120 -39.36 26.93 -30.81
C SER A 120 -38.36 28.01 -31.26
N GLU A 121 -37.49 28.48 -30.37
CA GLU A 121 -36.53 29.54 -30.67
C GLU A 121 -35.18 28.94 -31.12
N PRO A 122 -34.65 29.31 -32.30
CA PRO A 122 -33.38 28.80 -32.79
C PRO A 122 -32.18 29.45 -32.07
N GLY A 123 -31.05 28.74 -32.05
CA GLY A 123 -29.76 29.24 -31.55
C GLY A 123 -29.37 28.68 -30.18
N ILE A 124 -28.11 28.94 -29.79
CA ILE A 124 -27.54 28.40 -28.55
C ILE A 124 -28.06 29.18 -27.34
N LYS A 125 -28.81 28.51 -26.45
CA LYS A 125 -29.43 29.08 -25.25
C LYS A 125 -28.53 28.94 -24.01
N ALA A 126 -27.70 27.91 -23.98
CA ALA A 126 -26.76 27.67 -22.89
C ALA A 126 -25.37 27.24 -23.40
N LEU A 127 -24.32 27.86 -22.85
CA LEU A 127 -22.93 27.51 -23.12
C LEU A 127 -22.26 26.97 -21.86
N LEU A 128 -21.77 25.73 -21.91
CA LEU A 128 -21.09 25.05 -20.81
C LEU A 128 -19.61 24.89 -21.14
N ILE A 129 -18.77 25.54 -20.35
CA ILE A 129 -17.31 25.55 -20.50
C ILE A 129 -16.70 24.63 -19.45
N TYR A 130 -15.98 23.61 -19.93
CA TYR A 130 -15.25 22.68 -19.09
C TYR A 130 -13.74 22.87 -19.23
N PRO A 131 -12.96 22.63 -18.16
CA PRO A 131 -11.50 22.75 -18.17
C PRO A 131 -10.83 21.62 -18.96
N MET A 132 -11.48 20.45 -19.08
CA MET A 132 -10.90 19.26 -19.74
C MET A 132 -11.91 18.56 -20.66
N ASN A 133 -11.42 18.01 -21.78
CA ASN A 133 -12.24 17.26 -22.74
C ASN A 133 -12.90 16.01 -22.12
N ALA A 134 -12.19 15.32 -21.22
CA ALA A 134 -12.71 14.12 -20.55
C ALA A 134 -13.94 14.46 -19.68
N LEU A 135 -13.85 15.54 -18.90
CA LEU A 135 -14.97 16.04 -18.10
C LEU A 135 -16.14 16.49 -18.99
N ALA A 136 -15.86 17.22 -20.08
CA ALA A 136 -16.89 17.63 -21.04
C ALA A 136 -17.63 16.41 -21.65
N THR A 137 -16.89 15.35 -21.96
CA THR A 137 -17.45 14.11 -22.53
C THR A 137 -18.30 13.36 -21.52
N ASP A 138 -17.83 13.24 -20.27
CA ASP A 138 -18.58 12.62 -19.17
C ASP A 138 -19.91 13.35 -18.91
N GLN A 139 -19.86 14.69 -18.83
CA GLN A 139 -21.06 15.51 -18.63
C GLN A 139 -21.99 15.50 -19.86
N ALA A 140 -21.43 15.36 -21.07
CA ALA A 140 -22.22 15.16 -22.29
C ALA A 140 -23.03 13.86 -22.25
N LYS A 141 -22.42 12.72 -21.83
CA LYS A 141 -23.13 11.45 -21.67
C LYS A 141 -24.29 11.59 -20.68
N ARG A 142 -24.01 12.22 -19.53
CA ARG A 142 -25.01 12.48 -18.48
C ARG A 142 -26.19 13.31 -18.99
N LEU A 143 -25.91 14.39 -19.73
CA LEU A 143 -26.92 15.26 -20.33
C LEU A 143 -27.74 14.51 -21.40
N ALA A 144 -27.09 13.69 -22.23
CA ALA A 144 -27.77 12.82 -23.20
C ALA A 144 -28.79 11.91 -22.51
N SER A 145 -28.39 11.22 -21.45
CA SER A 145 -29.28 10.31 -20.72
C SER A 145 -30.46 11.05 -20.08
N LEU A 146 -30.25 12.25 -19.52
CA LEU A 146 -31.33 13.06 -18.96
C LEU A 146 -32.34 13.51 -20.02
N ILE A 147 -31.88 13.94 -21.19
CA ILE A 147 -32.76 14.36 -22.29
C ILE A 147 -33.48 13.15 -22.90
N TYR A 148 -32.76 12.05 -23.14
CA TYR A 148 -33.29 10.87 -23.82
C TYR A 148 -34.32 10.11 -22.97
N ASN A 149 -34.12 10.04 -21.65
CA ASN A 149 -35.02 9.32 -20.74
C ASN A 149 -36.26 10.14 -20.35
N ASN A 150 -36.30 11.44 -20.65
CA ASN A 150 -37.48 12.27 -20.44
C ASN A 150 -38.28 12.44 -21.75
N PRO A 151 -39.49 11.85 -21.87
CA PRO A 151 -40.32 11.94 -23.08
C PRO A 151 -40.68 13.37 -23.49
N LYS A 152 -40.70 14.34 -22.55
CA LYS A 152 -40.98 15.75 -22.86
C LYS A 152 -39.81 16.45 -23.54
N LEU A 153 -38.57 16.07 -23.20
CA LEU A 153 -37.35 16.70 -23.74
C LEU A 153 -36.83 15.97 -24.99
N LYS A 154 -37.04 14.64 -25.06
CA LYS A 154 -36.55 13.79 -26.15
C LYS A 154 -37.06 14.27 -27.51
N GLY A 155 -36.13 14.61 -28.40
CA GLY A 155 -36.43 15.07 -29.76
C GLY A 155 -36.88 16.53 -29.84
N LYS A 156 -36.93 17.24 -28.71
CA LYS A 156 -37.30 18.65 -28.64
C LYS A 156 -36.12 19.55 -28.28
N ILE A 157 -35.25 19.07 -27.39
CA ILE A 157 -34.02 19.77 -26.97
C ILE A 157 -32.82 19.07 -27.58
N THR A 158 -31.88 19.87 -28.06
CA THR A 158 -30.64 19.41 -28.67
C THR A 158 -29.42 19.86 -27.87
N ALA A 159 -28.45 18.97 -27.71
CA ALA A 159 -27.17 19.27 -27.09
C ALA A 159 -26.01 18.85 -28.02
N GLY A 160 -24.93 19.63 -28.00
CA GLY A 160 -23.75 19.37 -28.83
C GLY A 160 -22.45 19.47 -28.04
N LEU A 161 -21.48 18.60 -28.36
CA LEU A 161 -20.11 18.65 -27.82
C LEU A 161 -19.16 19.12 -28.91
N PHE A 162 -18.51 20.26 -28.70
CA PHE A 162 -17.52 20.80 -29.63
C PHE A 162 -16.13 20.90 -28.97
N VAL A 163 -15.39 19.79 -29.02
CA VAL A 163 -14.01 19.71 -28.51
C VAL A 163 -12.98 19.50 -29.63
N GLY A 164 -11.70 19.72 -29.31
CA GLY A 164 -10.62 19.75 -30.31
C GLY A 164 -10.40 18.42 -31.02
N GLU A 165 -10.46 17.30 -30.29
CA GLU A 165 -10.38 15.95 -30.86
C GLU A 165 -11.68 15.61 -31.61
N SER A 166 -11.56 15.05 -32.80
CA SER A 166 -12.71 14.53 -33.55
C SER A 166 -12.90 13.07 -33.19
N GLU A 167 -14.14 12.66 -32.91
CA GLU A 167 -14.46 11.25 -32.66
C GLU A 167 -14.23 10.41 -33.92
N ARG A 168 -13.81 9.13 -33.76
CA ARG A 168 -13.67 8.20 -34.89
C ARG A 168 -15.00 8.02 -35.63
N GLU A 169 -16.10 8.01 -34.89
CA GLU A 169 -17.47 7.98 -35.41
C GLU A 169 -18.26 9.17 -34.88
N PRO A 170 -18.23 10.33 -35.55
CA PRO A 170 -19.03 11.48 -35.14
C PRO A 170 -20.53 11.13 -35.19
N LYS A 171 -21.26 11.51 -34.14
CA LYS A 171 -22.70 11.26 -34.04
C LYS A 171 -23.44 12.53 -34.45
N ALA A 172 -24.23 12.43 -35.53
CA ALA A 172 -25.05 13.54 -36.01
C ALA A 172 -26.39 13.70 -35.27
N ILE A 173 -26.83 12.67 -34.54
CA ILE A 173 -28.11 12.63 -33.82
C ILE A 173 -27.85 12.21 -32.37
N MET A 174 -28.64 12.74 -31.44
CA MET A 174 -28.60 12.35 -30.03
C MET A 174 -29.11 10.93 -29.82
N GLY A 175 -28.47 10.19 -28.91
CA GLY A 175 -28.90 8.89 -28.41
C GLY A 175 -28.98 8.88 -26.89
N GLU A 176 -29.05 7.68 -26.31
CA GLU A 176 -29.17 7.49 -24.86
C GLU A 176 -27.93 7.93 -24.08
N GLU A 177 -26.74 7.69 -24.63
CA GLU A 177 -25.46 8.00 -24.00
C GLU A 177 -24.61 9.00 -24.81
N ASN A 178 -25.11 9.53 -25.92
CA ASN A 178 -24.34 10.40 -26.80
C ASN A 178 -25.14 11.63 -27.23
N ILE A 179 -24.48 12.80 -27.20
CA ILE A 179 -25.00 14.03 -27.80
C ILE A 179 -24.45 14.22 -29.21
N ILE A 180 -24.78 15.33 -29.88
CA ILE A 180 -24.30 15.61 -31.24
C ILE A 180 -22.81 15.96 -31.18
N THR A 181 -21.97 15.18 -31.84
CA THR A 181 -20.51 15.37 -31.90
C THR A 181 -20.01 15.64 -33.33
N ASP A 182 -20.87 15.46 -34.34
CA ASP A 182 -20.57 15.84 -35.72
C ASP A 182 -20.48 17.37 -35.87
N LYS A 183 -19.26 17.87 -36.09
CA LYS A 183 -18.97 19.30 -36.23
C LYS A 183 -19.66 19.94 -37.44
N ASN A 184 -19.91 19.20 -38.52
CA ASN A 184 -20.64 19.73 -39.67
C ASN A 184 -22.12 19.85 -39.35
N MET A 185 -22.69 18.87 -38.65
CA MET A 185 -24.07 18.94 -38.18
C MET A 185 -24.27 20.11 -37.21
N LEU A 186 -23.38 20.28 -36.22
CA LEU A 186 -23.44 21.41 -35.27
C LEU A 186 -23.36 22.78 -35.97
N ARG A 187 -22.60 22.89 -37.07
CA ARG A 187 -22.51 24.13 -37.86
C ARG A 187 -23.74 24.43 -38.69
N GLN A 188 -24.44 23.39 -39.16
CA GLN A 188 -25.64 23.50 -39.98
C GLN A 188 -26.89 23.69 -39.11
N CYS A 189 -26.97 22.97 -37.99
CA CYS A 189 -28.05 23.01 -37.02
C CYS A 189 -27.44 23.22 -35.62
N PRO A 190 -27.24 24.49 -35.20
CA PRO A 190 -26.72 24.81 -33.88
C PRO A 190 -27.61 24.23 -32.76
N PRO A 191 -27.03 23.61 -31.72
CA PRO A 191 -27.80 23.00 -30.63
C PRO A 191 -28.32 24.06 -29.65
N ASP A 192 -29.32 23.70 -28.83
CA ASP A 192 -29.79 24.53 -27.72
C ASP A 192 -28.72 24.68 -26.63
N ILE A 193 -28.01 23.58 -26.35
CA ILE A 193 -26.97 23.51 -25.33
C ILE A 193 -25.63 23.14 -25.99
N LEU A 194 -24.63 24.00 -25.85
CA LEU A 194 -23.28 23.74 -26.36
C LEU A 194 -22.29 23.47 -25.23
N LEU A 195 -21.62 22.32 -25.29
CA LEU A 195 -20.54 21.93 -24.39
C LEU A 195 -19.21 22.10 -25.12
N THR A 196 -18.26 22.80 -24.51
CA THR A 196 -16.94 23.05 -25.10
C THR A 196 -15.88 23.23 -24.01
N ASN A 197 -14.62 23.40 -24.41
CA ASN A 197 -13.55 23.91 -23.55
C ASN A 197 -13.19 25.36 -23.94
N TYR A 198 -12.50 26.08 -23.05
CA TYR A 198 -12.19 27.49 -23.26
C TYR A 198 -11.33 27.74 -24.51
N LYS A 199 -10.37 26.85 -24.82
CA LYS A 199 -9.54 26.97 -26.04
C LYS A 199 -10.36 26.81 -27.31
N MET A 200 -11.31 25.89 -27.32
CA MET A 200 -12.19 25.66 -28.46
C MET A 200 -13.20 26.78 -28.63
N LEU A 201 -13.70 27.36 -27.54
CA LEU A 201 -14.54 28.54 -27.61
C LEU A 201 -13.81 29.70 -28.31
N ASP A 202 -12.52 29.91 -28.03
CA ASP A 202 -11.73 30.94 -28.74
C ASP A 202 -11.71 30.69 -30.27
N TYR A 203 -11.48 29.45 -30.67
CA TYR A 203 -11.56 29.06 -32.08
C TYR A 203 -12.95 29.25 -32.69
N LEU A 204 -14.01 28.88 -31.97
CA LEU A 204 -15.40 29.03 -32.41
C LEU A 204 -15.80 30.49 -32.64
N LEU A 205 -15.14 31.45 -31.98
CA LEU A 205 -15.40 32.88 -32.15
C LEU A 205 -14.65 33.49 -33.33
N ILE A 206 -13.50 32.92 -33.72
CA ILE A 206 -12.59 33.49 -34.73
C ILE A 206 -12.68 32.77 -36.08
N ARG A 207 -12.77 31.44 -36.09
CA ARG A 207 -12.63 30.64 -37.31
C ARG A 207 -13.79 30.90 -38.28
N PRO A 208 -13.52 31.22 -39.57
CA PRO A 208 -14.57 31.45 -40.57
C PRO A 208 -15.57 30.29 -40.69
N ASN A 209 -15.08 29.05 -40.69
CA ASN A 209 -15.93 27.86 -40.84
C ASN A 209 -16.88 27.62 -39.66
N ASP A 210 -16.59 28.19 -38.49
CA ASP A 210 -17.38 27.99 -37.28
C ASP A 210 -18.35 29.16 -37.03
N GLN A 211 -18.32 30.21 -37.87
CA GLN A 211 -19.21 31.37 -37.71
C GLN A 211 -20.68 31.02 -37.88
N SER A 212 -21.00 30.01 -38.70
CA SER A 212 -22.39 29.58 -38.95
C SER A 212 -23.08 29.08 -37.68
N LEU A 213 -22.31 28.60 -36.70
CA LEU A 213 -22.80 28.14 -35.40
C LEU A 213 -23.59 29.22 -34.65
N TRP A 214 -23.26 30.49 -34.88
CA TRP A 214 -23.85 31.63 -34.17
C TRP A 214 -24.96 32.34 -34.97
N MET A 215 -25.29 31.91 -36.19
CA MET A 215 -26.25 32.64 -37.05
C MET A 215 -27.66 32.70 -36.48
N GLY A 216 -28.07 31.71 -35.69
CA GLY A 216 -29.37 31.68 -35.01
C GLY A 216 -29.42 32.49 -33.71
N ASN A 217 -28.30 33.00 -33.20
CA ASN A 217 -28.24 33.71 -31.93
C ASN A 217 -28.55 35.21 -32.12
N ALA A 218 -29.71 35.65 -31.61
CA ALA A 218 -29.99 37.05 -31.36
C ALA A 218 -29.32 37.53 -30.06
N ALA A 219 -29.36 38.84 -29.81
CA ALA A 219 -28.76 39.48 -28.63
C ALA A 219 -29.19 38.84 -27.30
N GLU A 220 -30.44 38.38 -27.23
CA GLU A 220 -31.03 37.82 -26.01
C GLU A 220 -31.05 36.28 -25.96
N THR A 221 -30.70 35.59 -27.05
CA THR A 221 -30.84 34.11 -27.16
C THR A 221 -29.99 33.36 -26.13
N LEU A 222 -28.72 33.77 -25.93
CA LEU A 222 -27.85 33.13 -24.95
C LEU A 222 -28.27 33.56 -23.53
N ARG A 223 -28.88 32.64 -22.78
CA ARG A 223 -29.34 32.90 -21.41
C ARG A 223 -28.30 32.50 -20.37
N TYR A 224 -27.70 31.32 -20.51
CA TYR A 224 -26.81 30.73 -19.51
C TYR A 224 -25.37 30.60 -19.98
N LEU A 225 -24.44 30.93 -19.08
CA LEU A 225 -23.02 30.69 -19.27
C LEU A 225 -22.47 29.98 -18.04
N VAL A 226 -22.12 28.70 -18.20
CA VAL A 226 -21.59 27.87 -17.11
C VAL A 226 -20.08 27.70 -17.29
N VAL A 227 -19.31 27.97 -16.25
CA VAL A 227 -17.89 27.59 -16.16
C VAL A 227 -17.78 26.60 -15.00
N ASP A 228 -17.61 25.33 -15.36
CA ASP A 228 -17.45 24.26 -14.39
C ASP A 228 -16.01 24.25 -13.85
N GLU A 229 -15.84 23.98 -12.55
CA GLU A 229 -14.56 23.99 -11.84
C GLU A 229 -13.78 25.31 -12.05
N ILE A 230 -14.44 26.45 -11.83
CA ILE A 230 -13.93 27.80 -12.10
C ILE A 230 -12.60 28.11 -11.38
N HIS A 231 -12.30 27.43 -10.28
CA HIS A 231 -11.04 27.58 -9.54
C HIS A 231 -9.82 27.03 -10.30
N THR A 232 -10.03 26.22 -11.34
CA THR A 232 -8.93 25.71 -12.18
C THR A 232 -8.41 26.76 -13.14
N PHE A 233 -9.16 27.85 -13.36
CA PHE A 233 -8.77 28.96 -14.23
C PHE A 233 -8.14 30.08 -13.40
N ASP A 234 -6.96 29.87 -12.83
CA ASP A 234 -6.25 30.90 -12.07
C ASP A 234 -5.20 31.65 -12.92
N GLY A 235 -4.67 32.74 -12.36
CA GLY A 235 -3.60 33.54 -12.95
C GLY A 235 -3.84 33.92 -14.42
N ALA A 236 -2.94 33.47 -15.30
CA ALA A 236 -3.02 33.77 -16.73
C ALA A 236 -4.23 33.11 -17.42
N GLN A 237 -4.58 31.87 -17.05
CA GLN A 237 -5.71 31.16 -17.67
C GLN A 237 -7.05 31.80 -17.29
N GLY A 238 -7.19 32.26 -16.04
CA GLY A 238 -8.34 33.03 -15.60
C GLY A 238 -8.51 34.34 -16.36
N THR A 239 -7.39 35.03 -16.62
CA THR A 239 -7.38 36.27 -17.42
C THR A 239 -7.81 36.00 -18.87
N ASP A 240 -7.28 34.94 -19.49
CA ASP A 240 -7.66 34.53 -20.84
C ASP A 240 -9.15 34.20 -20.93
N LEU A 241 -9.68 33.44 -19.97
CA LEU A 241 -11.11 33.12 -19.89
C LEU A 241 -11.96 34.39 -19.75
N ALA A 242 -11.55 35.32 -18.89
CA ALA A 242 -12.26 36.58 -18.65
C ALA A 242 -12.32 37.45 -19.93
N CYS A 243 -11.21 37.54 -20.68
CA CYS A 243 -11.19 38.22 -21.97
C CYS A 243 -12.03 37.50 -23.04
N LEU A 244 -12.02 36.17 -23.03
CA LEU A 244 -12.79 35.34 -23.95
C LEU A 244 -14.30 35.52 -23.75
N ILE A 245 -14.77 35.55 -22.51
CA ILE A 245 -16.19 35.78 -22.18
C ILE A 245 -16.63 37.17 -22.67
N ARG A 246 -15.80 38.21 -22.47
CA ARG A 246 -16.09 39.56 -22.99
C ARG A 246 -16.18 39.59 -24.52
N ARG A 247 -15.29 38.85 -25.21
CA ARG A 247 -15.35 38.69 -26.68
C ARG A 247 -16.61 37.96 -27.14
N LEU A 248 -17.04 36.93 -26.41
CA LEU A 248 -18.31 36.24 -26.67
C LEU A 248 -19.49 37.20 -26.57
N LYS A 249 -19.60 37.95 -25.46
CA LYS A 249 -20.66 38.95 -25.24
C LYS A 249 -20.67 40.01 -26.35
N ALA A 250 -19.50 40.53 -26.71
CA ALA A 250 -19.38 41.52 -27.78
C ALA A 250 -19.80 40.97 -29.15
N ARG A 251 -19.42 39.72 -29.47
CA ARG A 251 -19.80 39.06 -30.73
C ARG A 251 -21.31 38.84 -30.82
N LEU A 252 -21.93 38.40 -29.72
CA LEU A 252 -23.37 38.13 -29.67
C LEU A 252 -24.21 39.37 -29.37
N GLN A 253 -23.59 40.54 -29.16
CA GLN A 253 -24.25 41.78 -28.76
C GLN A 253 -25.13 41.62 -27.52
N THR A 254 -24.68 40.78 -26.58
CA THR A 254 -25.45 40.44 -25.38
C THR A 254 -25.71 41.68 -24.52
N PRO A 255 -26.95 41.95 -24.08
CA PRO A 255 -27.25 43.08 -23.21
C PRO A 255 -26.49 42.99 -21.88
N LYS A 256 -26.21 44.14 -21.27
CA LYS A 256 -25.61 44.21 -19.93
C LYS A 256 -26.56 43.57 -18.92
N HIS A 257 -26.02 42.77 -17.99
CA HIS A 257 -26.82 42.13 -16.93
C HIS A 257 -27.87 41.15 -17.45
N HIS A 258 -27.69 40.68 -18.68
CA HIS A 258 -28.50 39.62 -19.25
C HIS A 258 -28.09 38.29 -18.63
N LEU A 259 -26.84 37.84 -18.83
CA LEU A 259 -26.43 36.45 -18.61
C LEU A 259 -26.62 35.96 -17.17
N ALA A 260 -27.19 34.75 -17.06
CA ALA A 260 -27.17 33.94 -15.85
C ALA A 260 -25.86 33.14 -15.83
N CYS A 261 -24.82 33.72 -15.24
CA CYS A 261 -23.52 33.09 -15.16
C CYS A 261 -23.46 32.11 -13.98
N VAL A 262 -23.00 30.87 -14.23
CA VAL A 262 -22.80 29.87 -13.19
C VAL A 262 -21.33 29.50 -13.11
N GLY A 263 -20.71 29.73 -11.97
CA GLY A 263 -19.41 29.14 -11.63
C GLY A 263 -19.62 27.96 -10.68
N THR A 264 -18.92 26.84 -10.88
CA THR A 264 -18.90 25.77 -9.88
C THR A 264 -17.50 25.61 -9.29
N SER A 265 -17.40 25.22 -8.02
CA SER A 265 -16.12 24.92 -7.39
C SER A 265 -16.27 23.95 -6.23
N ALA A 266 -15.40 22.94 -6.16
CA ALA A 266 -15.38 22.01 -5.02
C ALA A 266 -14.73 22.57 -3.73
N THR A 267 -13.98 23.66 -3.83
CA THR A 267 -12.91 23.99 -2.85
C THR A 267 -12.97 25.42 -2.33
N LEU A 268 -14.03 26.15 -2.68
CA LEU A 268 -14.28 27.53 -2.26
C LEU A 268 -15.26 27.60 -1.07
N GLY A 269 -15.85 26.47 -0.63
CA GLY A 269 -16.71 26.42 0.56
C GLY A 269 -15.88 26.25 1.83
N GLY A 270 -15.82 27.30 2.64
CA GLY A 270 -15.08 27.38 3.90
C GLY A 270 -15.09 28.83 4.40
N SER A 271 -14.81 29.05 5.68
CA SER A 271 -14.82 30.34 6.41
C SER A 271 -13.90 31.45 5.86
N GLY A 272 -13.37 31.30 4.64
CA GLY A 272 -12.58 32.29 3.91
C GLY A 272 -13.42 33.26 3.07
N ASN A 273 -12.82 34.42 2.80
CA ASN A 273 -13.39 35.67 2.30
C ASN A 273 -14.43 35.52 1.14
N LYS A 274 -15.72 35.32 1.48
CA LYS A 274 -16.84 35.24 0.51
C LYS A 274 -16.80 36.37 -0.53
N GLY A 275 -16.45 37.58 -0.10
CA GLY A 275 -16.32 38.75 -0.96
C GLY A 275 -15.25 38.61 -2.06
N GLU A 276 -14.13 37.93 -1.80
CA GLU A 276 -13.09 37.71 -2.82
C GLU A 276 -13.57 36.75 -3.91
N MET A 277 -14.31 35.70 -3.55
CA MET A 277 -14.85 34.73 -4.51
C MET A 277 -15.89 35.36 -5.43
N LEU A 278 -16.80 36.16 -4.85
CA LEU A 278 -17.81 36.90 -5.61
C LEU A 278 -17.16 37.98 -6.50
N SER A 279 -16.13 38.67 -5.99
CA SER A 279 -15.34 39.64 -6.76
C SER A 279 -14.61 38.98 -7.93
N TYR A 280 -13.99 37.83 -7.69
CA TYR A 280 -13.33 37.03 -8.73
C TYR A 280 -14.33 36.58 -9.79
N ALA A 281 -15.47 35.99 -9.41
CA ALA A 281 -16.52 35.58 -10.34
C ALA A 281 -17.07 36.76 -11.15
N THR A 282 -17.34 37.90 -10.49
CA THR A 282 -17.77 39.15 -11.13
C THR A 282 -16.75 39.62 -12.17
N THR A 283 -15.46 39.53 -11.85
CA THR A 283 -14.37 39.93 -12.76
C THR A 283 -14.26 38.99 -13.96
N VAL A 284 -14.35 37.67 -13.74
CA VAL A 284 -14.23 36.67 -14.81
C VAL A 284 -15.42 36.76 -15.77
N PHE A 285 -16.65 36.74 -15.23
CA PHE A 285 -17.87 36.72 -16.03
C PHE A 285 -18.31 38.09 -16.56
N ASP A 286 -17.83 39.18 -15.97
CA ASP A 286 -18.28 40.54 -16.27
C ASP A 286 -19.81 40.70 -16.04
N GLU A 287 -20.34 40.04 -15.00
CA GLU A 287 -21.75 40.09 -14.57
C GLU A 287 -21.84 40.22 -13.05
N PRO A 288 -22.93 40.80 -12.51
CA PRO A 288 -23.08 41.03 -11.07
C PRO A 288 -23.36 39.71 -10.33
N PHE A 289 -22.60 39.47 -9.26
CA PHE A 289 -22.89 38.47 -8.25
C PHE A 289 -23.23 39.19 -6.94
N ASP A 290 -24.48 39.09 -6.48
CA ASP A 290 -24.92 39.65 -5.20
C ASP A 290 -24.39 38.83 -4.01
N GLU A 291 -24.61 39.32 -2.78
CA GLU A 291 -24.15 38.65 -1.56
C GLU A 291 -24.74 37.23 -1.38
N ASN A 292 -25.91 36.98 -1.99
CA ASN A 292 -26.60 35.69 -1.95
C ASN A 292 -26.24 34.77 -3.13
N ALA A 293 -25.29 35.18 -3.99
CA ALA A 293 -24.89 34.40 -5.16
C ALA A 293 -24.04 33.19 -4.82
N LEU A 294 -23.38 33.17 -3.65
CA LEU A 294 -22.62 32.02 -3.18
C LEU A 294 -23.56 31.00 -2.55
N VAL A 295 -23.75 29.87 -3.24
CA VAL A 295 -24.52 28.71 -2.76
C VAL A 295 -23.54 27.65 -2.26
N GLU A 296 -23.52 27.42 -0.96
CA GLU A 296 -22.68 26.42 -0.28
C GLU A 296 -23.51 25.16 0.07
N GLU A 297 -22.85 24.10 0.53
CA GLU A 297 -23.56 22.91 1.02
C GLU A 297 -24.38 23.24 2.28
N ASP A 298 -25.67 22.90 2.28
CA ASP A 298 -26.51 22.96 3.49
C ASP A 298 -26.63 21.55 4.08
N ARG A 299 -25.94 21.31 5.20
CA ARG A 299 -26.04 20.08 6.00
C ARG A 299 -26.86 20.33 7.24
N LEU A 300 -27.53 19.29 7.73
CA LEU A 300 -28.20 19.35 9.03
C LEU A 300 -27.17 19.68 10.11
N ALA A 301 -27.47 20.65 10.96
CA ALA A 301 -26.67 20.91 12.14
C ALA A 301 -26.87 19.79 13.16
N CYS A 302 -25.89 19.55 14.03
CA CYS A 302 -25.99 18.52 15.06
C CYS A 302 -27.25 18.68 15.95
N SER A 303 -27.66 19.92 16.26
CA SER A 303 -28.89 20.19 17.03
C SER A 303 -30.17 19.79 16.29
N GLU A 304 -30.21 19.93 14.98
CA GLU A 304 -31.38 19.61 14.15
C GLU A 304 -31.47 18.12 13.89
N PHE A 305 -30.32 17.49 13.64
CA PHE A 305 -30.22 16.04 13.44
C PHE A 305 -30.69 15.26 14.68
N LEU A 306 -30.41 15.80 15.88
CA LEU A 306 -30.72 15.17 17.16
C LEU A 306 -32.03 15.66 17.81
N PHE A 307 -32.79 16.54 17.16
CA PHE A 307 -33.84 17.37 17.78
C PHE A 307 -34.93 16.58 18.52
N ASP A 308 -35.38 15.44 17.98
CA ASP A 308 -36.46 14.62 18.54
C ASP A 308 -35.98 13.30 19.18
N ALA A 309 -34.67 13.13 19.36
CA ALA A 309 -34.09 11.89 19.86
C ALA A 309 -34.32 11.71 21.37
N PHE A 310 -35.06 10.65 21.75
CA PHE A 310 -35.19 10.25 23.16
C PHE A 310 -33.87 9.65 23.67
N ILE A 311 -33.33 10.18 24.76
CA ILE A 311 -32.06 9.67 25.31
C ILE A 311 -32.31 8.40 26.15
N ASN A 312 -31.72 7.28 25.73
CA ASN A 312 -31.67 6.04 26.49
C ASN A 312 -30.25 5.82 27.05
N PRO A 313 -30.03 6.04 28.36
CA PRO A 313 -28.71 5.91 28.98
C PRO A 313 -28.35 4.44 29.22
N LEU A 314 -27.89 3.75 28.16
CA LEU A 314 -27.28 2.44 28.27
C LEU A 314 -25.82 2.54 28.77
N PRO A 315 -25.31 1.52 29.48
CA PRO A 315 -23.94 1.50 29.96
C PRO A 315 -22.94 1.49 28.80
N ILE A 316 -21.81 2.17 28.97
CA ILE A 316 -20.72 2.16 28.00
C ILE A 316 -19.91 0.86 28.25
N PRO A 317 -19.48 0.14 27.21
CA PRO A 317 -18.69 -1.07 27.38
C PRO A 317 -17.43 -0.82 28.21
N GLU A 318 -17.21 -1.62 29.26
CA GLU A 318 -16.12 -1.45 30.22
C GLU A 318 -14.81 -2.11 29.73
N PRO A 319 -13.63 -1.74 30.28
CA PRO A 319 -12.33 -2.29 29.86
C PRO A 319 -12.24 -3.83 29.91
N GLU A 320 -12.99 -4.49 30.81
CA GLU A 320 -13.04 -5.96 30.91
C GLU A 320 -13.63 -6.61 29.65
N GLN A 321 -14.41 -5.87 28.85
CA GLN A 321 -15.05 -6.35 27.62
C GLN A 321 -14.16 -6.14 26.37
N LEU A 322 -12.88 -5.80 26.54
CA LEU A 322 -11.94 -5.54 25.46
C LEU A 322 -11.87 -6.66 24.41
N GLU A 323 -11.97 -7.92 24.81
CA GLU A 323 -11.92 -9.05 23.87
C GLU A 323 -13.15 -9.12 22.95
N VAL A 324 -14.31 -8.59 23.38
CA VAL A 324 -15.51 -8.47 22.52
C VAL A 324 -15.40 -7.26 21.60
N LEU A 325 -14.76 -6.17 22.06
CA LEU A 325 -14.56 -4.95 21.28
C LEU A 325 -13.56 -5.13 20.12
N LYS A 326 -12.57 -6.01 20.28
CA LYS A 326 -11.50 -6.25 19.30
C LYS A 326 -12.02 -6.93 18.03
N ALA A 327 -12.04 -6.19 16.92
CA ALA A 327 -12.40 -6.73 15.60
C ALA A 327 -11.57 -7.96 15.20
N SER A 328 -10.28 -8.04 15.55
CA SER A 328 -9.39 -9.17 15.23
C SER A 328 -9.87 -10.55 15.70
N ASN A 329 -10.79 -10.58 16.68
CA ASN A 329 -11.34 -11.81 17.24
C ASN A 329 -12.44 -12.43 16.35
N TYR A 330 -12.99 -11.67 15.40
CA TYR A 330 -14.04 -12.10 14.49
C TYR A 330 -13.49 -12.41 13.10
N LYS A 331 -14.24 -13.14 12.27
CA LYS A 331 -13.84 -13.45 10.88
C LYS A 331 -14.54 -12.56 9.87
N THR A 332 -15.80 -12.24 10.11
CA THR A 332 -16.66 -11.50 9.17
C THR A 332 -17.17 -10.19 9.77
N ILE A 333 -17.56 -9.27 8.88
CA ILE A 333 -18.23 -8.01 9.27
C ILE A 333 -19.51 -8.31 10.05
N ALA A 334 -20.31 -9.28 9.58
CA ALA A 334 -21.58 -9.64 10.21
C ALA A 334 -21.37 -10.13 11.66
N GLU A 335 -20.46 -11.08 11.88
CA GLU A 335 -20.13 -11.58 13.23
C GLU A 335 -19.71 -10.44 14.17
N TYR A 336 -18.84 -9.55 13.70
CA TYR A 336 -18.36 -8.43 14.51
C TYR A 336 -19.50 -7.47 14.88
N ILE A 337 -20.31 -7.07 13.89
CA ILE A 337 -21.42 -6.13 14.10
C ILE A 337 -22.50 -6.72 15.00
N CYS A 338 -22.83 -8.02 14.86
CA CYS A 338 -23.76 -8.69 15.77
C CYS A 338 -23.28 -8.61 17.23
N ALA A 339 -22.00 -8.88 17.48
CA ALA A 339 -21.42 -8.78 18.81
C ALA A 339 -21.41 -7.33 19.34
N GLN A 340 -21.10 -6.34 18.49
CA GLN A 340 -21.12 -4.95 18.90
C GLN A 340 -22.54 -4.46 19.18
N TYR A 341 -23.52 -4.87 18.37
CA TYR A 341 -24.92 -4.54 18.59
C TYR A 341 -25.40 -5.06 19.95
N GLN A 342 -25.13 -6.33 20.25
CA GLN A 342 -25.46 -6.94 21.54
C GLN A 342 -24.78 -6.23 22.71
N LEU A 343 -23.54 -5.80 22.51
CA LEU A 343 -22.75 -5.10 23.52
C LEU A 343 -23.30 -3.70 23.85
N TRP A 344 -23.75 -2.95 22.84
CA TRP A 344 -24.24 -1.57 23.02
C TRP A 344 -25.74 -1.48 23.36
N PHE A 345 -26.54 -2.48 22.96
CA PHE A 345 -28.00 -2.46 23.10
C PHE A 345 -28.58 -3.57 23.97
N GLU A 346 -27.74 -4.42 24.56
CA GLU A 346 -28.13 -5.57 25.40
C GLU A 346 -29.21 -6.47 24.76
N SER A 347 -29.23 -6.52 23.42
CA SER A 347 -30.23 -7.23 22.63
C SER A 347 -29.61 -7.90 21.41
N GLU A 348 -30.16 -9.03 21.00
CA GLU A 348 -29.69 -9.74 19.81
C GLU A 348 -30.38 -9.23 18.54
N ILE A 349 -29.69 -9.36 17.41
CA ILE A 349 -30.28 -9.06 16.11
C ILE A 349 -31.20 -10.22 15.73
N THR A 350 -32.51 -9.95 15.69
CA THR A 350 -33.54 -10.95 15.33
C THR A 350 -33.84 -10.99 13.83
N ALA A 351 -33.41 -9.98 13.07
CA ALA A 351 -33.61 -9.85 11.63
C ALA A 351 -32.37 -10.32 10.83
N ASP A 352 -32.53 -10.52 9.51
CA ASP A 352 -31.39 -10.74 8.63
C ASP A 352 -30.45 -9.51 8.65
N PHE A 353 -29.14 -9.71 8.83
CA PHE A 353 -28.10 -8.66 8.81
C PHE A 353 -28.10 -7.85 7.49
N HIS A 354 -28.54 -8.47 6.40
CA HIS A 354 -28.70 -7.83 5.10
C HIS A 354 -30.07 -7.15 4.92
N SER A 355 -30.98 -7.29 5.90
CA SER A 355 -32.27 -6.60 5.89
C SER A 355 -32.08 -5.09 6.00
N HIS A 356 -32.84 -4.37 5.18
CA HIS A 356 -32.85 -2.92 5.17
C HIS A 356 -33.55 -2.35 6.40
N GLU A 357 -34.63 -3.00 6.84
CA GLU A 357 -35.44 -2.58 7.98
C GLU A 357 -34.60 -2.51 9.26
N TRP A 358 -33.80 -3.54 9.52
CA TRP A 358 -32.91 -3.57 10.68
C TRP A 358 -31.86 -2.45 10.66
N ARG A 359 -31.32 -2.07 9.48
CA ARG A 359 -30.33 -0.99 9.38
C ARG A 359 -30.93 0.40 9.63
N PHE A 360 -32.23 0.57 9.38
CA PHE A 360 -32.98 1.77 9.75
C PHE A 360 -33.27 1.78 11.25
N GLU A 361 -33.72 0.67 11.81
CA GLU A 361 -33.91 0.50 13.26
C GLU A 361 -32.61 0.77 14.05
N LEU A 362 -31.47 0.32 13.51
CA LEU A 362 -30.16 0.61 14.09
C LEU A 362 -29.89 2.12 14.19
N ALA A 363 -30.23 2.90 13.14
CA ALA A 363 -30.04 4.35 13.15
C ALA A 363 -30.92 5.02 14.22
N GLU A 364 -32.17 4.57 14.36
CA GLU A 364 -33.10 5.05 15.40
C GLU A 364 -32.61 4.70 16.80
N LYS A 365 -32.00 3.52 17.01
CA LYS A 365 -31.44 3.16 18.32
C LYS A 365 -30.14 3.91 18.62
N LEU A 366 -29.28 4.13 17.63
CA LEU A 366 -28.01 4.85 17.80
C LEU A 366 -28.24 6.30 18.23
N ILE A 367 -29.24 6.97 17.66
CA ILE A 367 -29.54 8.37 18.02
C ILE A 367 -30.01 8.51 19.48
N CYS A 368 -30.47 7.43 20.11
CA CYS A 368 -30.86 7.44 21.52
C CYS A 368 -29.67 7.40 22.48
N LEU A 369 -28.45 7.07 22.03
CA LEU A 369 -27.30 6.90 22.91
C LEU A 369 -26.65 8.24 23.30
N PRO A 370 -26.43 8.53 24.61
CA PRO A 370 -25.76 9.76 25.05
C PRO A 370 -24.36 9.97 24.46
N ILE A 371 -23.61 8.88 24.24
CA ILE A 371 -22.27 8.95 23.65
C ILE A 371 -22.30 9.46 22.20
N VAL A 372 -23.33 9.08 21.43
CA VAL A 372 -23.51 9.50 20.03
C VAL A 372 -23.77 11.00 19.96
N HIS A 373 -24.63 11.52 20.83
CA HIS A 373 -24.90 12.97 20.92
C HIS A 373 -23.62 13.76 21.20
N ASN A 374 -22.84 13.34 22.18
CA ASN A 374 -21.60 14.03 22.54
C ASN A 374 -20.53 13.89 21.46
N LEU A 375 -20.44 12.73 20.81
CA LEU A 375 -19.53 12.47 19.71
C LEU A 375 -19.82 13.38 18.52
N LEU A 376 -21.07 13.43 18.04
CA LEU A 376 -21.45 14.28 16.92
C LEU A 376 -21.25 15.76 17.25
N LYS A 377 -21.56 16.21 18.48
CA LYS A 377 -21.29 17.59 18.93
C LYS A 377 -19.80 17.95 18.98
N VAL A 378 -18.91 16.99 19.16
CA VAL A 378 -17.46 17.23 19.14
C VAL A 378 -16.93 17.23 17.69
N LEU A 379 -17.52 16.42 16.81
CA LEU A 379 -17.10 16.26 15.42
C LEU A 379 -17.74 17.24 14.42
N ASP A 380 -18.70 18.06 14.86
CA ASP A 380 -19.54 18.94 14.01
C ASP A 380 -18.74 19.99 13.20
N GLN A 381 -17.49 20.29 13.58
CA GLN A 381 -16.74 21.42 13.00
C GLN A 381 -15.44 21.02 12.28
N GLU A 382 -14.68 20.03 12.77
CA GLU A 382 -13.35 19.71 12.23
C GLU A 382 -13.01 18.22 12.35
N PRO A 383 -12.11 17.67 11.51
CA PRO A 383 -11.55 16.33 11.71
C PRO A 383 -10.68 16.28 12.96
N ILE A 384 -10.97 15.36 13.89
CA ILE A 384 -10.29 15.27 15.19
C ILE A 384 -9.53 13.95 15.30
N ASN A 385 -8.33 13.98 15.89
CA ASN A 385 -7.54 12.78 16.20
C ASN A 385 -8.21 11.98 17.34
N LEU A 386 -8.20 10.64 17.28
CA LEU A 386 -8.84 9.80 18.31
C LEU A 386 -8.39 10.09 19.76
N THR A 387 -7.11 10.39 20.00
CA THR A 387 -6.61 10.72 21.34
C THR A 387 -7.19 12.05 21.83
N GLU A 388 -7.28 13.04 20.96
CA GLU A 388 -7.90 14.33 21.28
C GLU A 388 -9.42 14.19 21.45
N LEU A 389 -10.06 13.33 20.65
CA LEU A 389 -11.47 13.01 20.72
C LEU A 389 -11.83 12.40 22.08
N TRP A 390 -11.03 11.44 22.55
CA TRP A 390 -11.17 10.84 23.88
C TRP A 390 -11.13 11.90 24.98
N GLN A 391 -10.14 12.80 24.94
CA GLN A 391 -10.01 13.88 25.93
C GLN A 391 -11.20 14.86 25.90
N LYS A 392 -11.65 15.26 24.71
CA LYS A 392 -12.80 16.17 24.55
C LYS A 392 -14.10 15.53 25.02
N LEU A 393 -14.31 14.23 24.75
CA LEU A 393 -15.47 13.48 25.22
C LEU A 393 -15.47 13.27 26.73
N GLY A 394 -14.32 12.90 27.32
CA GLY A 394 -14.19 12.71 28.77
C GLY A 394 -14.48 13.97 29.59
N ARG A 395 -14.36 15.17 29.00
CA ARG A 395 -14.77 16.45 29.62
C ARG A 395 -16.28 16.69 29.58
N LYS A 396 -16.99 16.10 28.62
CA LYS A 396 -18.44 16.27 28.40
C LYS A 396 -19.28 15.16 29.03
N MET A 397 -18.70 13.97 29.20
CA MET A 397 -19.37 12.80 29.75
C MET A 397 -18.41 11.90 30.54
N ARG A 398 -18.95 11.08 31.44
CA ARG A 398 -18.17 10.11 32.19
C ARG A 398 -17.83 8.90 31.30
N LEU A 399 -16.59 8.85 30.83
CA LEU A 399 -16.03 7.67 30.18
C LEU A 399 -15.41 6.71 31.22
N PRO A 400 -15.29 5.41 30.92
CA PRO A 400 -14.53 4.47 31.74
C PRO A 400 -13.10 4.95 31.97
N ALA A 401 -12.61 4.79 33.20
CA ALA A 401 -11.27 5.23 33.59
C ALA A 401 -10.23 4.23 33.07
N SER A 402 -9.71 4.46 31.87
CA SER A 402 -8.66 3.63 31.27
C SER A 402 -7.69 4.48 30.45
N ASP A 403 -6.40 4.36 30.77
CA ASP A 403 -5.30 4.90 29.97
C ASP A 403 -4.84 3.92 28.87
N ASP A 404 -5.50 2.77 28.73
CA ASP A 404 -5.17 1.80 27.69
C ASP A 404 -5.65 2.28 26.31
N SER A 405 -4.68 2.76 25.52
CA SER A 405 -4.90 3.19 24.14
C SER A 405 -5.55 2.12 23.24
N ILE A 406 -5.36 0.83 23.53
CA ILE A 406 -5.94 -0.27 22.75
C ILE A 406 -7.45 -0.32 23.00
N TYR A 407 -7.86 -0.23 24.26
CA TYR A 407 -9.27 -0.17 24.64
C TYR A 407 -9.95 1.09 24.09
N GLN A 408 -9.32 2.26 24.22
CA GLN A 408 -9.87 3.51 23.69
C GLN A 408 -10.13 3.42 22.17
N ALA A 409 -9.17 2.86 21.42
CA ALA A 409 -9.33 2.64 19.98
C ALA A 409 -10.44 1.61 19.67
N ALA A 410 -10.47 0.47 20.38
CA ALA A 410 -11.46 -0.59 20.17
C ALA A 410 -12.89 -0.12 20.46
N LEU A 411 -13.09 0.75 21.46
CA LEU A 411 -14.38 1.35 21.78
C LEU A 411 -14.88 2.24 20.63
N PHE A 412 -14.02 3.11 20.09
CA PHE A 412 -14.36 3.93 18.93
C PHE A 412 -14.57 3.10 17.67
N ASP A 413 -13.73 2.08 17.43
CA ASP A 413 -13.88 1.16 16.30
C ASP A 413 -15.26 0.48 16.32
N SER A 414 -15.69 0.02 17.50
CA SER A 414 -17.02 -0.57 17.72
C SER A 414 -18.16 0.38 17.38
N LEU A 415 -18.13 1.62 17.89
CA LEU A 415 -19.19 2.60 17.64
C LEU A 415 -19.22 3.05 16.17
N ILE A 416 -18.05 3.33 15.58
CA ILE A 416 -17.92 3.73 14.17
C ILE A 416 -18.33 2.59 13.24
N ALA A 417 -18.09 1.33 13.61
CA ALA A 417 -18.56 0.17 12.88
C ALA A 417 -20.09 0.12 12.79
N LEU A 418 -20.80 0.42 13.89
CA LEU A 418 -22.27 0.53 13.87
C LEU A 418 -22.73 1.69 12.97
N PHE A 419 -22.06 2.84 13.04
CA PHE A 419 -22.38 4.00 12.19
C PHE A 419 -22.21 3.67 10.70
N ALA A 420 -21.18 2.90 10.35
CA ALA A 420 -20.86 2.54 8.97
C ALA A 420 -21.95 1.65 8.32
N ILE A 421 -22.67 0.87 9.13
CA ILE A 421 -23.75 -0.03 8.68
C ILE A 421 -25.13 0.64 8.72
N ALA A 422 -25.35 1.60 9.62
CA ALA A 422 -26.61 2.32 9.76
C ALA A 422 -27.03 3.05 8.47
N ARG A 423 -28.33 3.07 8.18
CA ARG A 423 -28.90 3.73 7.00
C ARG A 423 -30.06 4.63 7.40
N SER A 424 -30.40 5.59 6.55
CA SER A 424 -31.59 6.43 6.68
C SER A 424 -32.45 6.34 5.43
N GLN A 425 -33.75 6.54 5.58
CA GLN A 425 -34.73 6.48 4.52
C GLN A 425 -35.07 7.89 4.03
N ASN A 426 -34.94 8.14 2.73
CA ASN A 426 -35.40 9.39 2.13
C ASN A 426 -36.25 9.07 0.88
N ASN A 427 -37.59 9.15 1.02
CA ASN A 427 -38.58 8.97 -0.05
C ASN A 427 -38.24 7.89 -1.09
N SER A 428 -37.98 6.66 -0.63
CA SER A 428 -37.64 5.45 -1.41
C SER A 428 -36.16 5.26 -1.79
N ALA A 429 -35.29 6.26 -1.62
CA ALA A 429 -33.85 6.13 -1.86
C ALA A 429 -33.09 5.82 -0.56
N ARG A 430 -32.11 4.91 -0.66
CA ARG A 430 -31.25 4.49 0.46
C ARG A 430 -30.08 5.47 0.58
N VAL A 431 -29.97 6.14 1.71
CA VAL A 431 -28.85 7.04 1.99
C VAL A 431 -28.07 6.59 3.23
N PRO A 432 -26.76 6.88 3.29
CA PRO A 432 -26.00 6.68 4.52
C PRO A 432 -26.60 7.49 5.66
N TRP A 433 -26.58 6.94 6.88
CA TRP A 433 -27.05 7.66 8.06
C TRP A 433 -26.15 8.87 8.37
N VAL A 434 -24.83 8.66 8.28
CA VAL A 434 -23.80 9.70 8.35
C VAL A 434 -22.66 9.36 7.38
N ASN A 435 -21.91 10.37 6.94
CA ASN A 435 -20.72 10.15 6.11
C ASN A 435 -19.48 10.05 6.99
N ILE A 436 -18.87 8.87 7.05
CA ILE A 436 -17.70 8.60 7.88
C ILE A 436 -16.46 8.74 7.02
N ARG A 437 -15.57 9.64 7.42
CA ARG A 437 -14.26 9.79 6.81
C ARG A 437 -13.18 9.57 7.85
N LEU A 438 -12.32 8.60 7.59
CA LEU A 438 -11.18 8.33 8.43
C LEU A 438 -9.89 8.46 7.63
N GLN A 439 -8.97 9.28 8.14
CA GLN A 439 -7.74 9.62 7.45
C GLN A 439 -6.51 9.51 8.35
N PHE A 440 -5.41 8.96 7.83
CA PHE A 440 -4.11 9.05 8.52
C PHE A 440 -2.96 9.25 7.53
N TRP A 441 -1.84 9.68 8.08
CA TRP A 441 -0.63 10.02 7.34
C TRP A 441 0.48 9.04 7.70
N LEU A 442 1.27 8.66 6.70
CA LEU A 442 2.30 7.65 6.79
C LEU A 442 3.63 8.18 6.22
N ARG A 443 4.53 8.57 7.10
CA ARG A 443 5.83 9.14 6.71
C ARG A 443 6.75 8.06 6.10
N GLU A 444 7.34 8.36 4.95
CA GLU A 444 8.40 7.53 4.35
C GLU A 444 9.66 7.52 5.24
N LEU A 445 10.29 6.35 5.43
CA LEU A 445 11.54 6.21 6.17
C LEU A 445 12.74 6.54 5.27
N ARG A 446 12.80 7.79 4.81
CA ARG A 446 13.85 8.31 3.93
C ARG A 446 14.97 8.94 4.76
N ARG A 447 16.23 8.65 4.36
CA ARG A 447 17.44 9.23 4.97
C ARG A 447 17.46 9.05 6.49
N MET A 448 17.13 7.84 6.96
CA MET A 448 17.19 7.52 8.37
C MET A 448 18.63 7.50 8.86
N VAL A 449 18.86 8.13 10.01
CA VAL A 449 20.17 8.17 10.67
C VAL A 449 20.00 7.75 12.13
N GLY A 450 21.07 7.18 12.69
CA GLY A 450 21.14 6.75 14.08
C GLY A 450 22.09 7.66 14.83
N THR A 451 21.70 8.09 16.01
CA THR A 451 22.62 8.75 16.95
C THR A 451 23.79 7.83 17.30
N VAL A 452 24.93 8.42 17.66
CA VAL A 452 26.13 7.67 18.06
C VAL A 452 26.20 7.69 19.58
N GLU A 453 25.58 6.70 20.20
CA GLU A 453 25.50 6.49 21.66
C GLU A 453 25.38 4.98 21.94
N GLU A 454 25.40 4.56 23.22
CA GLU A 454 25.27 3.14 23.58
C GLU A 454 23.93 2.53 23.18
N LYS A 455 22.85 3.32 23.23
CA LYS A 455 21.50 2.94 22.80
C LYS A 455 20.99 3.89 21.71
N PRO A 456 21.40 3.69 20.45
CA PRO A 456 21.10 4.61 19.36
C PRO A 456 19.61 4.88 19.20
N GLN A 457 19.25 6.10 18.87
CA GLN A 457 17.91 6.52 18.49
C GLN A 457 17.85 6.71 16.98
N LEU A 458 16.80 6.18 16.36
CA LEU A 458 16.55 6.34 14.94
C LEU A 458 15.81 7.65 14.71
N VAL A 459 16.37 8.54 13.88
CA VAL A 459 15.81 9.85 13.61
C VAL A 459 15.83 10.16 12.10
N PHE A 460 14.95 11.05 11.67
CA PHE A 460 14.98 11.57 10.30
C PHE A 460 16.08 12.61 10.17
N ALA A 461 16.96 12.46 9.18
CA ALA A 461 18.00 13.45 8.93
C ALA A 461 17.44 14.85 8.62
N ASP A 462 16.23 14.91 8.05
CA ASP A 462 15.59 16.18 7.65
C ASP A 462 14.97 16.93 8.84
N ASP A 463 14.77 16.27 9.99
CA ASP A 463 14.21 16.89 11.20
C ASP A 463 15.29 17.50 12.11
N GLN A 464 16.56 17.27 11.82
CA GLN A 464 17.66 17.80 12.63
C GLN A 464 17.85 19.29 12.36
N VAL A 465 17.60 20.13 13.37
CA VAL A 465 17.82 21.57 13.33
C VAL A 465 19.32 21.86 13.17
N ALA A 466 19.68 22.82 12.31
CA ALA A 466 21.08 23.09 11.93
C ALA A 466 22.01 23.46 13.12
N GLU A 467 21.44 23.91 14.24
CA GLU A 467 22.14 24.35 15.45
C GLU A 467 22.38 23.22 16.46
N GLU A 468 21.54 22.17 16.47
CA GLU A 468 21.73 20.95 17.26
C GLU A 468 22.27 19.83 16.37
N LYS A 469 23.56 19.86 16.05
CA LYS A 469 24.21 18.75 15.33
C LYS A 469 24.36 17.54 16.26
N VAL A 470 23.26 16.90 16.60
CA VAL A 470 23.27 15.51 17.08
C VAL A 470 24.04 14.71 16.03
N ARG A 471 25.20 14.18 16.42
CA ARG A 471 26.11 13.51 15.50
C ARG A 471 25.56 12.15 15.12
N ALA A 472 24.66 12.16 14.15
CA ALA A 472 24.02 10.97 13.63
C ALA A 472 24.70 10.49 12.36
N LEU A 473 24.74 9.16 12.18
CA LEU A 473 25.31 8.50 11.02
C LEU A 473 24.24 7.61 10.35
N PRO A 474 24.30 7.40 9.02
CA PRO A 474 23.46 6.43 8.33
C PRO A 474 23.48 5.06 9.02
N VAL A 475 22.30 4.48 9.24
CA VAL A 475 22.18 3.15 9.84
C VAL A 475 22.29 2.10 8.75
N ILE A 476 23.21 1.15 8.92
CA ILE A 476 23.42 0.03 7.99
C ILE A 476 22.95 -1.25 8.67
N HIS A 477 22.15 -2.04 7.97
CA HIS A 477 21.55 -3.27 8.45
C HIS A 477 21.74 -4.40 7.43
N CYS A 478 22.12 -5.59 7.92
CA CYS A 478 22.16 -6.80 7.12
C CYS A 478 20.78 -7.46 7.03
N ARG A 479 20.25 -7.61 5.81
CA ARG A 479 18.92 -8.18 5.58
C ARG A 479 18.75 -9.64 6.02
N ASP A 480 19.81 -10.45 5.97
CA ASP A 480 19.71 -11.87 6.33
C ASP A 480 19.92 -12.11 7.83
N CYS A 481 21.06 -11.65 8.37
CA CYS A 481 21.42 -11.95 9.75
C CYS A 481 21.00 -10.88 10.76
N GLY A 482 20.61 -9.67 10.35
CA GLY A 482 20.19 -8.60 11.25
C GLY A 482 21.32 -7.78 11.89
N SER A 483 22.59 -8.01 11.53
CA SER A 483 23.69 -7.19 12.05
C SER A 483 23.52 -5.73 11.64
N THR A 484 23.49 -4.83 12.62
CA THR A 484 23.23 -3.40 12.46
C THR A 484 24.38 -2.56 13.02
N GLY A 485 24.69 -1.46 12.34
CA GLY A 485 25.71 -0.52 12.77
C GLY A 485 25.57 0.81 12.04
N TRP A 486 26.64 1.59 12.06
CA TRP A 486 26.72 2.89 11.40
C TRP A 486 27.57 2.81 10.13
N GLY A 487 27.14 3.53 9.09
CA GLY A 487 27.90 3.79 7.88
C GLY A 487 28.52 5.18 7.93
N GLY A 488 29.75 5.30 7.45
CA GLY A 488 30.45 6.57 7.39
C GLY A 488 31.38 6.68 6.19
N LEU A 489 31.81 7.91 5.88
CA LEU A 489 32.75 8.18 4.78
C LEU A 489 34.05 8.76 5.34
N ARG A 490 35.18 8.17 4.99
CA ARG A 490 36.51 8.69 5.31
C ARG A 490 37.00 9.64 4.21
N ARG A 491 37.84 10.62 4.57
CA ARG A 491 38.47 11.51 3.56
C ARG A 491 39.56 10.80 2.77
N LYS A 492 40.33 9.94 3.46
CA LYS A 492 41.44 9.15 2.90
C LYS A 492 41.53 7.81 3.63
N THR A 493 42.15 6.82 2.99
CA THR A 493 42.42 5.52 3.60
C THR A 493 43.24 5.70 4.88
N GLY A 494 42.75 5.17 6.01
CA GLY A 494 43.41 5.26 7.32
C GLY A 494 43.05 6.48 8.17
N ASP A 495 42.29 7.45 7.65
CA ASP A 495 41.79 8.59 8.43
C ASP A 495 40.88 8.13 9.57
N LYS A 496 41.14 8.54 10.82
CA LYS A 496 40.38 8.11 12.01
C LYS A 496 39.06 8.85 12.18
N LYS A 497 38.86 9.97 11.46
CA LYS A 497 37.65 10.79 11.55
C LYS A 497 36.61 10.32 10.55
N ILE A 498 35.39 10.06 11.03
CA ILE A 498 34.26 9.66 10.20
C ILE A 498 33.46 10.90 9.80
N GLY A 499 33.28 11.09 8.49
CA GLY A 499 32.51 12.19 7.94
C GLY A 499 31.01 12.02 8.19
N CYS A 500 30.34 13.09 8.61
CA CYS A 500 28.89 13.15 8.82
C CYS A 500 28.12 13.76 7.63
N ASN A 501 28.80 14.10 6.52
CA ASN A 501 28.10 14.61 5.33
C ASN A 501 27.33 13.48 4.63
N LEU A 502 26.02 13.44 4.87
CA LEU A 502 25.11 12.45 4.30
C LEU A 502 25.12 12.43 2.77
N LYS A 503 25.21 13.60 2.11
CA LYS A 503 25.16 13.68 0.64
C LYS A 503 26.37 12.98 0.02
N ASP A 504 27.56 13.22 0.59
CA ASP A 504 28.80 12.59 0.14
C ASP A 504 28.79 11.08 0.43
N PHE A 505 28.30 10.68 1.61
CA PHE A 505 28.14 9.27 1.95
C PHE A 505 27.21 8.53 0.98
N TYR A 506 26.01 9.06 0.69
CA TYR A 506 25.09 8.39 -0.23
C TYR A 506 25.68 8.26 -1.64
N LYS A 507 26.36 9.30 -2.13
CA LYS A 507 27.06 9.24 -3.42
C LYS A 507 28.14 8.16 -3.41
N ALA A 508 28.96 8.12 -2.36
CA ALA A 508 30.00 7.12 -2.18
C ALA A 508 29.40 5.69 -2.14
N TYR A 509 28.36 5.47 -1.32
CA TYR A 509 27.67 4.19 -1.15
C TYR A 509 27.12 3.63 -2.48
N PHE A 510 26.34 4.41 -3.22
CA PHE A 510 25.79 3.93 -4.49
C PHE A 510 26.85 3.76 -5.59
N SER A 511 27.97 4.48 -5.50
CA SER A 511 29.12 4.33 -6.42
C SER A 511 30.12 3.23 -6.02
N LYS A 512 29.90 2.56 -4.87
CA LYS A 512 30.80 1.56 -4.27
C LYS A 512 32.22 2.09 -4.02
N ASP A 513 32.32 3.30 -3.49
CA ASP A 513 33.61 3.94 -3.18
C ASP A 513 34.37 3.17 -2.07
N PRO A 514 35.66 2.86 -2.23
CA PRO A 514 36.45 2.16 -1.21
C PRO A 514 36.65 2.94 0.10
N LEU A 515 36.31 4.23 0.18
CA LEU A 515 36.42 5.05 1.39
C LEU A 515 35.25 4.91 2.36
N ILE A 516 34.24 4.12 2.00
CA ILE A 516 33.14 3.77 2.90
C ILE A 516 33.68 2.93 4.05
N SER A 517 33.24 3.26 5.26
CA SER A 517 33.52 2.49 6.47
C SER A 517 32.20 2.08 7.13
N TYR A 518 32.17 0.84 7.62
CA TYR A 518 31.06 0.28 8.38
C TYR A 518 31.54 -0.01 9.80
N ILE A 519 30.85 0.55 10.78
CA ILE A 519 31.23 0.47 12.19
C ILE A 519 30.08 -0.21 12.93
N PHE A 520 30.39 -1.24 13.69
CA PHE A 520 29.40 -2.00 14.46
C PHE A 520 29.68 -1.85 15.96
N PRO A 521 28.65 -1.81 16.81
CA PRO A 521 28.85 -1.82 18.26
C PRO A 521 29.45 -3.15 18.71
N ASN A 522 30.32 -3.11 19.71
CA ASN A 522 31.02 -4.29 20.22
C ASN A 522 30.47 -4.70 21.60
N ARG A 523 30.12 -5.99 21.76
CA ARG A 523 29.97 -6.61 23.09
C ARG A 523 31.26 -7.35 23.40
N GLN A 524 31.84 -7.09 24.58
CA GLN A 524 33.07 -7.72 25.04
C GLN A 524 33.07 -9.23 24.72
N GLY A 525 34.05 -9.70 23.93
CA GLY A 525 34.26 -11.13 23.62
C GLY A 525 33.67 -11.68 22.30
N THR A 526 33.09 -10.85 21.42
CA THR A 526 32.38 -11.33 20.20
C THR A 526 33.04 -10.99 18.85
N LYS A 527 34.33 -10.64 18.83
CA LYS A 527 35.04 -10.26 17.61
C LYS A 527 35.81 -11.42 16.94
N PRO A 528 35.88 -11.47 15.61
CA PRO A 528 36.90 -12.23 14.88
C PRO A 528 38.31 -11.69 15.20
N GLN A 529 39.33 -12.56 15.16
CA GLN A 529 40.72 -12.19 15.45
C GLN A 529 41.25 -11.03 14.58
N ASP A 530 40.76 -10.90 13.36
CA ASP A 530 41.27 -9.93 12.37
C ASP A 530 40.60 -8.54 12.45
N TRP A 531 39.61 -8.34 13.33
CA TRP A 531 38.88 -7.08 13.42
C TRP A 531 39.51 -6.12 14.44
N ARG A 532 39.47 -4.83 14.10
CA ARG A 532 40.03 -3.77 14.95
C ARG A 532 38.99 -3.27 15.92
N ASP A 533 39.36 -3.21 17.19
CA ASP A 533 38.56 -2.55 18.23
C ASP A 533 38.87 -1.06 18.23
N TRP A 534 37.82 -0.26 18.36
CA TRP A 534 37.89 1.18 18.42
C TRP A 534 36.94 1.75 19.45
N LEU A 535 37.36 2.84 20.08
CA LEU A 535 36.51 3.70 20.88
C LEU A 535 36.04 4.89 20.02
N LEU A 536 34.79 4.85 19.55
CA LEU A 536 34.21 5.92 18.74
C LEU A 536 33.72 7.04 19.65
N CYS A 537 34.20 8.27 19.43
CA CYS A 537 33.74 9.43 20.19
C CYS A 537 32.37 9.91 19.72
N GLN A 538 31.42 10.01 20.66
CA GLN A 538 30.06 10.51 20.40
C GLN A 538 30.09 11.97 19.93
N ASP A 539 30.99 12.77 20.52
CA ASP A 539 31.06 14.21 20.29
C ASP A 539 31.89 14.63 19.09
N CYS A 540 32.80 13.80 18.57
CA CYS A 540 33.63 14.18 17.42
C CYS A 540 33.66 13.20 16.24
N LEU A 541 33.09 12.00 16.41
CA LEU A 541 33.13 10.88 15.45
C LEU A 541 34.54 10.43 15.06
N THR A 542 35.52 10.64 15.93
CA THR A 542 36.89 10.14 15.78
C THR A 542 37.02 8.78 16.43
N LEU A 543 37.65 7.84 15.74
CA LEU A 543 38.01 6.52 16.27
C LEU A 543 39.30 6.61 17.10
N ASN A 544 39.23 6.17 18.36
CA ASN A 544 40.33 6.17 19.32
C ASN A 544 40.77 4.74 19.64
N SER A 545 42.04 4.56 20.00
CA SER A 545 42.54 3.28 20.49
C SER A 545 41.91 2.92 21.84
N THR A 546 41.80 1.62 22.14
CA THR A 546 41.09 1.08 23.32
C THR A 546 41.76 1.37 24.67
N ASP A 547 43.00 1.85 24.67
CA ASP A 547 43.80 2.22 25.85
C ASP A 547 43.53 3.65 26.36
N ARG A 548 42.68 4.42 25.66
CA ARG A 548 42.38 5.82 26.01
C ARG A 548 41.08 5.98 26.76
N ASN A 549 41.09 6.87 27.76
CA ASN A 549 39.89 7.28 28.51
C ASN A 549 39.23 8.55 27.94
N SER A 550 39.91 9.28 27.04
CA SER A 550 39.38 10.49 26.41
C SER A 550 39.75 10.58 24.94
N CYS A 551 38.93 11.31 24.18
CA CYS A 551 39.11 11.44 22.74
C CYS A 551 40.37 12.25 22.37
N SER A 552 41.13 11.76 21.39
CA SER A 552 42.35 12.41 20.90
C SER A 552 42.14 13.77 20.23
N GLU A 553 40.93 14.07 19.76
CA GLU A 553 40.63 15.29 18.98
C GLU A 553 39.88 16.34 19.81
N CYS A 554 38.88 15.94 20.59
CA CYS A 554 38.02 16.87 21.34
C CYS A 554 38.09 16.71 22.87
N ALA A 555 38.95 15.81 23.38
CA ALA A 555 39.10 15.51 24.81
C ALA A 555 37.83 15.02 25.55
N SER A 556 36.75 14.71 24.83
CA SER A 556 35.53 14.13 25.43
C SER A 556 35.76 12.72 25.99
N GLU A 557 35.12 12.43 27.12
CA GLU A 557 35.08 11.11 27.78
C GLU A 557 33.95 10.22 27.23
N ASN A 558 33.06 10.76 26.38
CA ASN A 558 31.93 10.04 25.80
C ASN A 558 32.41 9.15 24.64
N LEU A 559 32.90 7.96 24.97
CA LEU A 559 33.45 6.98 24.04
C LEU A 559 32.60 5.71 24.03
N ILE A 560 32.23 5.21 22.84
CA ILE A 560 31.52 3.94 22.68
C ILE A 560 32.41 2.86 22.08
N SER A 561 32.28 1.63 22.57
CA SER A 561 33.04 0.49 22.07
C SER A 561 32.49 -0.02 20.74
N THR A 562 33.34 -0.05 19.72
CA THR A 562 32.97 -0.42 18.35
C THR A 562 34.01 -1.33 17.72
N VAL A 563 33.58 -2.07 16.70
CA VAL A 563 34.45 -2.86 15.82
C VAL A 563 34.33 -2.38 14.39
N GLU A 564 35.45 -2.43 13.69
CA GLU A 564 35.52 -2.20 12.26
C GLU A 564 36.03 -3.47 11.56
N PRO A 565 35.29 -4.01 10.57
CA PRO A 565 35.78 -5.10 9.73
C PRO A 565 37.02 -4.66 8.93
N ASP A 566 37.93 -5.60 8.68
CA ASP A 566 39.14 -5.30 7.92
C ASP A 566 38.84 -4.87 6.47
N GLN A 567 39.73 -4.05 5.89
CA GLN A 567 39.55 -3.48 4.56
C GLN A 567 39.45 -4.56 3.47
N ASP A 568 40.19 -5.66 3.61
CA ASP A 568 40.14 -6.77 2.66
C ASP A 568 38.79 -7.53 2.70
N THR A 569 38.03 -7.39 3.79
CA THR A 569 36.65 -7.91 3.89
C THR A 569 35.64 -7.00 3.17
N LEU A 570 35.93 -5.70 3.12
CA LEU A 570 35.00 -4.66 2.64
C LEU A 570 35.32 -4.14 1.23
N VAL A 571 36.48 -4.49 0.67
CA VAL A 571 36.95 -4.00 -0.63
C VAL A 571 37.33 -5.17 -1.53
N SER A 572 36.73 -5.23 -2.72
CA SER A 572 37.09 -6.20 -3.76
C SER A 572 37.86 -5.53 -4.88
N VAL A 573 38.80 -6.27 -5.48
CA VAL A 573 39.63 -5.81 -6.60
C VAL A 573 39.21 -6.54 -7.87
N TYR A 574 38.80 -5.79 -8.90
CA TYR A 574 38.52 -6.36 -10.23
C TYR A 574 39.46 -5.78 -11.28
N LYS A 575 39.83 -6.64 -12.23
CA LYS A 575 40.54 -6.22 -13.43
C LYS A 575 39.55 -5.61 -14.41
N THR A 576 39.79 -4.36 -14.80
CA THR A 576 39.03 -3.72 -15.89
C THR A 576 39.40 -4.33 -17.25
N LYS A 577 38.60 -4.08 -18.30
CA LYS A 577 38.90 -4.52 -19.68
C LYS A 577 40.30 -4.04 -20.16
N ASN A 578 40.84 -2.98 -19.56
CA ASN A 578 42.15 -2.41 -19.88
C ASN A 578 43.28 -2.94 -18.97
N GLY A 579 43.03 -3.95 -18.13
CA GLY A 579 44.03 -4.56 -17.24
C GLY A 579 44.29 -3.83 -15.92
N ASN A 580 43.84 -2.58 -15.77
CA ASN A 580 44.03 -1.82 -14.54
C ASN A 580 43.15 -2.36 -13.39
N PRO A 581 43.72 -2.62 -12.20
CA PRO A 581 42.96 -3.07 -11.03
C PRO A 581 42.17 -1.89 -10.44
N ARG A 582 40.85 -2.05 -10.33
CA ARG A 582 39.98 -1.09 -9.66
C ARG A 582 39.46 -1.69 -8.36
N ARG A 583 39.59 -0.93 -7.27
CA ARG A 583 39.07 -1.27 -5.95
C ARG A 583 37.65 -0.73 -5.81
N ILE A 584 36.71 -1.56 -5.38
CA ILE A 584 35.35 -1.15 -5.01
C ILE A 584 34.99 -1.69 -3.64
N SER A 585 34.20 -0.92 -2.90
CA SER A 585 33.56 -1.42 -1.70
C SER A 585 32.52 -2.50 -2.05
N THR A 586 32.45 -3.55 -1.24
CA THR A 586 31.38 -4.55 -1.27
C THR A 586 30.34 -4.19 -0.21
N HIS A 587 29.09 -4.56 -0.47
CA HIS A 587 28.01 -4.45 0.52
C HIS A 587 27.73 -5.82 1.16
N ASP A 588 28.75 -6.68 1.19
CA ASP A 588 28.65 -8.03 1.71
C ASP A 588 28.66 -7.99 3.24
N CYS A 589 27.87 -8.85 3.87
CA CYS A 589 27.82 -8.86 5.33
C CYS A 589 29.06 -9.55 5.91
N PRO A 590 29.86 -8.88 6.75
CA PRO A 590 31.09 -9.46 7.29
C PRO A 590 30.83 -10.47 8.44
N PHE A 591 29.59 -10.55 8.92
CA PHE A 591 29.15 -11.48 9.98
C PHE A 591 28.62 -12.81 9.44
N CYS A 592 27.72 -12.78 8.45
CA CYS A 592 27.09 -13.98 7.89
C CYS A 592 27.57 -14.36 6.48
N GLY A 593 28.33 -13.50 5.80
CA GLY A 593 28.81 -13.74 4.43
C GLY A 593 27.76 -13.56 3.34
N SER A 594 26.62 -12.94 3.66
CA SER A 594 25.58 -12.62 2.66
C SER A 594 26.11 -11.65 1.60
N LYS A 595 25.90 -11.97 0.32
CA LYS A 595 26.30 -11.14 -0.82
C LYS A 595 25.34 -9.96 -1.00
N ASN A 596 25.86 -8.73 -0.98
CA ASN A 596 25.10 -7.48 -0.96
C ASN A 596 24.04 -7.45 0.18
N GLY A 597 24.33 -8.09 1.31
CA GLY A 597 23.42 -8.17 2.45
C GLY A 597 23.26 -6.85 3.21
N LEU A 598 24.29 -6.00 3.23
CA LEU A 598 24.30 -4.71 3.92
C LEU A 598 23.53 -3.65 3.12
N SER A 599 22.45 -3.14 3.71
CA SER A 599 21.63 -2.08 3.16
C SER A 599 21.52 -0.90 4.12
N ILE A 600 21.37 0.31 3.58
CA ILE A 600 20.95 1.46 4.38
C ILE A 600 19.53 1.21 4.88
N LEU A 601 19.30 1.42 6.17
CA LEU A 601 17.99 1.30 6.78
C LEU A 601 17.05 2.38 6.22
N GLY A 602 15.95 1.96 5.62
CA GLY A 602 14.94 2.85 5.09
C GLY A 602 13.93 2.11 4.24
N SER A 603 12.71 2.64 4.20
CA SER A 603 11.60 2.10 3.40
C SER A 603 10.93 3.24 2.65
N ARG A 604 10.82 3.08 1.32
CA ARG A 604 10.22 4.07 0.41
C ARG A 604 8.70 4.08 0.54
N ALA A 605 8.06 5.21 0.21
CA ALA A 605 6.61 5.34 0.22
C ALA A 605 5.92 4.24 -0.62
N ALA A 606 6.51 3.86 -1.76
CA ALA A 606 5.97 2.77 -2.60
C ALA A 606 5.92 1.40 -1.91
N SER A 607 6.94 1.06 -1.10
CA SER A 607 6.97 -0.20 -0.35
C SER A 607 5.92 -0.21 0.77
N LEU A 608 5.82 0.90 1.50
CA LEU A 608 4.83 1.07 2.57
C LEU A 608 3.40 1.08 2.03
N ALA A 609 3.17 1.80 0.93
CA ALA A 609 1.91 1.78 0.18
C ALA A 609 1.56 0.36 -0.27
N SER A 610 2.50 -0.40 -0.82
CA SER A 610 2.24 -1.78 -1.24
C SER A 610 1.83 -2.68 -0.06
N ALA A 611 2.41 -2.51 1.12
CA ALA A 611 2.01 -3.25 2.31
C ALA A 611 0.59 -2.85 2.74
N ALA A 612 0.29 -1.55 2.77
CA ALA A 612 -1.04 -1.03 3.08
C ALA A 612 -2.12 -1.53 2.10
N ILE A 613 -1.84 -1.50 0.79
CA ILE A 613 -2.75 -1.98 -0.27
C ILE A 613 -2.96 -3.50 -0.13
N GLY A 614 -1.88 -4.26 0.10
CA GLY A 614 -1.97 -5.70 0.32
C GLY A 614 -2.90 -6.05 1.49
N THR A 615 -2.78 -5.32 2.59
CA THR A 615 -3.66 -5.47 3.76
C THR A 615 -5.09 -5.01 3.50
N LEU A 616 -5.28 -3.87 2.82
CA LEU A 616 -6.60 -3.35 2.46
C LEU A 616 -7.42 -4.36 1.64
N PHE A 617 -6.79 -5.08 0.72
CA PHE A 617 -7.45 -6.08 -0.12
C PHE A 617 -7.58 -7.46 0.55
N ALA A 618 -6.70 -7.76 1.52
CA ALA A 618 -6.77 -8.98 2.31
C ALA A 618 -7.70 -8.86 3.53
N SER A 619 -8.07 -7.64 3.95
CA SER A 619 -8.99 -7.42 5.06
C SER A 619 -10.39 -7.95 4.74
N SER A 620 -11.00 -8.67 5.69
CA SER A 620 -12.41 -9.07 5.60
C SER A 620 -13.37 -7.92 5.90
N TYR A 621 -12.87 -6.81 6.46
CA TYR A 621 -13.62 -5.58 6.75
C TYR A 621 -13.73 -4.62 5.57
N ASN A 622 -13.09 -4.98 4.44
CA ASN A 622 -13.20 -4.28 3.17
C ASN A 622 -13.96 -5.13 2.13
N ASP A 623 -15.24 -4.83 1.97
CA ASP A 623 -16.14 -5.38 0.95
C ASP A 623 -16.11 -4.59 -0.38
N ASP A 624 -15.46 -3.43 -0.42
CA ASP A 624 -15.22 -2.63 -1.63
C ASP A 624 -13.76 -2.74 -2.07
N ARG A 625 -13.47 -3.74 -2.91
CA ARG A 625 -12.11 -4.05 -3.38
C ARG A 625 -11.69 -3.14 -4.54
N LYS A 626 -11.86 -1.83 -4.38
CA LYS A 626 -11.43 -0.81 -5.34
C LYS A 626 -10.59 0.25 -4.64
N LEU A 627 -9.53 0.71 -5.31
CA LEU A 627 -8.65 1.75 -4.79
C LEU A 627 -8.16 2.66 -5.91
N ILE A 628 -8.15 3.96 -5.65
CA ILE A 628 -7.42 4.91 -6.47
C ILE A 628 -6.20 5.43 -5.72
N THR A 629 -5.07 5.41 -6.40
CA THR A 629 -3.81 5.97 -5.93
C THR A 629 -3.47 7.21 -6.74
N PHE A 630 -3.17 8.32 -6.09
CA PHE A 630 -2.80 9.57 -6.77
C PHE A 630 -1.29 9.83 -6.73
N SER A 631 -0.75 10.20 -7.88
CA SER A 631 0.67 10.48 -8.12
C SER A 631 0.84 11.80 -8.86
N ASP A 632 1.86 12.58 -8.54
CA ASP A 632 2.04 13.90 -9.19
C ASP A 632 2.79 13.83 -10.53
N SER A 633 3.30 12.66 -10.91
CA SER A 633 4.04 12.43 -12.16
C SER A 633 3.47 11.22 -12.90
N VAL A 634 3.47 11.31 -14.24
CA VAL A 634 3.08 10.21 -15.13
C VAL A 634 4.01 9.01 -14.96
N GLN A 635 5.33 9.26 -14.84
CA GLN A 635 6.32 8.21 -14.60
C GLN A 635 6.09 7.50 -13.26
N ASP A 636 5.73 8.26 -12.23
CA ASP A 636 5.43 7.70 -10.91
C ASP A 636 4.14 6.85 -10.95
N ALA A 637 3.10 7.32 -11.64
CA ALA A 637 1.85 6.57 -11.80
C ALA A 637 2.07 5.23 -12.52
N ALA A 638 2.80 5.25 -13.65
CA ALA A 638 3.18 4.05 -14.39
C ALA A 638 3.96 3.06 -13.51
N HIS A 639 5.01 3.56 -12.84
CA HIS A 639 5.84 2.75 -11.95
C HIS A 639 5.04 2.17 -10.78
N ARG A 640 4.19 2.98 -10.14
CA ARG A 640 3.36 2.57 -8.98
C ARG A 640 2.38 1.46 -9.36
N ALA A 641 1.71 1.57 -10.52
CA ALA A 641 0.82 0.52 -11.00
C ALA A 641 1.55 -0.83 -11.11
N GLY A 642 2.65 -0.90 -11.87
CA GLY A 642 3.42 -2.14 -12.00
C GLY A 642 4.03 -2.65 -10.68
N PHE A 643 4.52 -1.74 -9.84
CA PHE A 643 5.12 -2.05 -8.55
C PHE A 643 4.10 -2.65 -7.57
N PHE A 644 2.93 -2.02 -7.40
CA PHE A 644 1.87 -2.50 -6.51
C PHE A 644 1.35 -3.86 -6.94
N GLN A 645 1.07 -4.04 -8.24
CA GLN A 645 0.60 -5.32 -8.77
C GLN A 645 1.61 -6.45 -8.52
N THR A 646 2.90 -6.21 -8.73
CA THR A 646 3.92 -7.25 -8.58
C THR A 646 4.19 -7.59 -7.11
N ARG A 647 4.26 -6.57 -6.24
CA ARG A 647 4.59 -6.77 -4.82
C ARG A 647 3.47 -7.43 -4.03
N THR A 648 2.21 -7.08 -4.31
CA THR A 648 1.04 -7.57 -3.56
C THR A 648 0.69 -9.03 -3.88
N PHE A 649 1.08 -9.55 -5.04
CA PHE A 649 0.93 -10.97 -5.40
C PHE A 649 1.45 -11.92 -4.32
N ARG A 650 2.55 -11.55 -3.66
CA ARG A 650 3.15 -12.36 -2.59
C ARG A 650 2.28 -12.44 -1.35
N THR A 651 1.61 -11.35 -0.98
CA THR A 651 0.66 -11.35 0.13
C THR A 651 -0.48 -12.32 -0.16
N THR A 652 -1.06 -12.27 -1.37
CA THR A 652 -2.12 -13.20 -1.81
C THR A 652 -1.66 -14.67 -1.74
N LEU A 653 -0.47 -14.97 -2.27
CA LEU A 653 0.09 -16.32 -2.26
C LEU A 653 0.37 -16.82 -0.83
N ARG A 654 0.91 -15.98 0.04
CA ARG A 654 1.22 -16.34 1.44
C ARG A 654 -0.04 -16.60 2.25
N THR A 655 -1.07 -15.76 2.08
CA THR A 655 -2.39 -16.01 2.67
C THR A 655 -2.96 -17.33 2.18
N ALA A 656 -2.89 -17.59 0.87
CA ALA A 656 -3.40 -18.83 0.28
C ALA A 656 -2.67 -20.08 0.80
N LEU A 657 -1.33 -20.04 0.87
CA LEU A 657 -0.52 -21.12 1.40
C LEU A 657 -0.78 -21.33 2.89
N ARG A 658 -0.81 -20.25 3.69
CA ARG A 658 -1.08 -20.36 5.13
C ARG A 658 -2.46 -20.95 5.42
N GLN A 659 -3.48 -20.60 4.63
CA GLN A 659 -4.82 -21.16 4.78
C GLN A 659 -4.91 -22.61 4.36
N HIS A 660 -4.22 -22.99 3.28
CA HIS A 660 -4.16 -24.37 2.83
C HIS A 660 -3.56 -25.32 3.89
N LEU A 661 -2.68 -24.79 4.76
CA LEU A 661 -2.11 -25.53 5.90
C LEU A 661 -3.06 -25.64 7.11
N ASN A 662 -4.19 -24.92 7.13
CA ASN A 662 -5.13 -25.02 8.27
C ASN A 662 -5.73 -26.42 8.34
N GLY A 663 -5.61 -27.07 9.50
CA GLY A 663 -6.14 -28.42 9.73
C GLY A 663 -5.30 -29.55 9.11
N LYS A 664 -4.21 -29.23 8.41
CA LYS A 664 -3.24 -30.21 7.90
C LYS A 664 -2.08 -30.33 8.90
N VAL A 665 -2.02 -31.44 9.62
CA VAL A 665 -0.95 -31.74 10.57
C VAL A 665 -0.11 -32.88 10.01
N GLY A 666 1.22 -32.70 9.99
CA GLY A 666 2.15 -33.75 9.57
C GLY A 666 2.21 -33.97 8.06
N CYS A 667 1.87 -32.97 7.24
CA CYS A 667 2.05 -33.04 5.79
C CYS A 667 3.46 -32.57 5.38
N ASN A 668 4.08 -33.29 4.43
CA ASN A 668 5.34 -32.85 3.83
C ASN A 668 5.13 -31.86 2.68
N LEU A 669 6.20 -31.22 2.24
CA LEU A 669 6.18 -30.20 1.19
C LEU A 669 5.71 -30.77 -0.16
N ALA A 670 6.04 -32.02 -0.48
CA ALA A 670 5.61 -32.66 -1.73
C ALA A 670 4.08 -32.82 -1.77
N GLU A 671 3.47 -33.31 -0.69
CA GLU A 671 2.02 -33.44 -0.54
C GLU A 671 1.31 -32.09 -0.67
N ILE A 672 1.81 -31.08 0.05
CA ILE A 672 1.26 -29.72 0.03
C ILE A 672 1.29 -29.13 -1.37
N ARG A 673 2.39 -29.28 -2.11
CA ARG A 673 2.51 -28.81 -3.50
C ARG A 673 1.50 -29.46 -4.42
N THR A 674 1.37 -30.79 -4.34
CA THR A 674 0.50 -31.55 -5.23
C THR A 674 -0.98 -31.23 -5.03
N ASP A 675 -1.41 -30.94 -3.81
CA ASP A 675 -2.81 -30.62 -3.49
C ASP A 675 -3.15 -29.13 -3.62
N PHE A 676 -2.14 -28.23 -3.58
CA PHE A 676 -2.36 -26.78 -3.49
C PHE A 676 -3.28 -26.23 -4.59
N SER A 677 -2.98 -26.54 -5.86
CA SER A 677 -3.77 -26.09 -7.00
C SER A 677 -5.19 -26.62 -6.96
N GLN A 678 -5.37 -27.93 -6.72
CA GLN A 678 -6.69 -28.55 -6.72
C GLN A 678 -7.57 -28.01 -5.59
N HIS A 679 -7.00 -27.81 -4.40
CA HIS A 679 -7.70 -27.20 -3.27
C HIS A 679 -8.25 -25.82 -3.61
N TRP A 680 -7.42 -24.93 -4.17
CA TRP A 680 -7.84 -23.57 -4.49
C TRP A 680 -8.79 -23.49 -5.70
N ARG A 681 -8.64 -24.40 -6.68
CA ARG A 681 -9.63 -24.53 -7.77
C ARG A 681 -11.00 -24.92 -7.22
N ASN A 682 -11.06 -25.87 -6.29
CA ASN A 682 -12.31 -26.28 -5.63
C ASN A 682 -12.90 -25.14 -4.77
N GLN A 683 -12.06 -24.40 -4.04
CA GLN A 683 -12.51 -23.32 -3.16
C GLN A 683 -13.00 -22.09 -3.93
N ILE A 684 -12.39 -21.78 -5.07
CA ILE A 684 -12.78 -20.64 -5.92
C ILE A 684 -13.94 -21.01 -6.86
N GLY A 685 -14.00 -22.26 -7.32
CA GLY A 685 -15.10 -22.83 -8.11
C GLY A 685 -15.06 -22.51 -9.61
N SER A 686 -14.29 -21.53 -10.06
CA SER A 686 -14.14 -21.14 -11.47
C SER A 686 -12.67 -21.08 -11.88
N ASP A 687 -12.31 -21.77 -12.96
CA ASP A 687 -10.93 -21.76 -13.49
C ASP A 687 -10.51 -20.34 -13.94
N ALA A 688 -11.43 -19.51 -14.43
CA ALA A 688 -11.13 -18.12 -14.81
C ALA A 688 -10.76 -17.27 -13.59
N ASP A 689 -11.51 -17.42 -12.49
CA ASP A 689 -11.26 -16.71 -11.23
C ASP A 689 -10.02 -17.26 -10.52
N TYR A 690 -9.76 -18.56 -10.65
CA TYR A 690 -8.55 -19.21 -10.14
C TYR A 690 -7.30 -18.65 -10.84
N ILE A 691 -7.30 -18.64 -12.19
CA ILE A 691 -6.23 -18.03 -12.99
C ILE A 691 -6.08 -16.56 -12.59
N ALA A 692 -7.17 -15.79 -12.53
CA ALA A 692 -7.12 -14.39 -12.14
C ALA A 692 -6.52 -14.18 -10.75
N THR A 693 -6.82 -15.06 -9.79
CA THR A 693 -6.32 -14.95 -8.41
C THR A 693 -4.81 -15.21 -8.33
N PHE A 694 -4.29 -16.12 -9.15
CA PHE A 694 -2.90 -16.57 -9.09
C PHE A 694 -2.05 -16.15 -10.30
N MET A 695 -2.56 -15.31 -11.20
CA MET A 695 -1.82 -14.77 -12.34
C MET A 695 -0.67 -13.87 -11.86
N PRO A 696 0.60 -14.25 -12.09
CA PRO A 696 1.73 -13.39 -11.80
C PRO A 696 1.92 -12.36 -12.93
N SER A 697 2.44 -11.18 -12.60
CA SER A 697 2.55 -10.07 -13.56
C SER A 697 3.49 -10.36 -14.73
N ASP A 698 4.47 -11.25 -14.56
CA ASP A 698 5.41 -11.66 -15.61
C ASP A 698 4.81 -12.60 -16.66
N LEU A 699 3.57 -13.08 -16.49
CA LEU A 699 2.84 -13.92 -17.45
C LEU A 699 1.63 -13.22 -18.09
N GLU A 700 1.34 -11.96 -17.75
CA GLU A 700 0.20 -11.21 -18.31
C GLU A 700 0.35 -10.86 -19.80
N TRP A 701 1.53 -11.06 -20.41
CA TRP A 701 1.75 -10.84 -21.85
C TRP A 701 1.31 -12.01 -22.73
N LEU A 702 0.88 -13.14 -22.15
CA LEU A 702 0.48 -14.33 -22.88
C LEU A 702 -0.82 -14.09 -23.66
N LYS A 703 -0.88 -14.58 -24.91
CA LYS A 703 -2.07 -14.44 -25.76
C LYS A 703 -3.30 -15.13 -25.17
N GLU A 704 -3.09 -16.24 -24.48
CA GLU A 704 -4.14 -17.00 -23.80
C GLU A 704 -4.78 -16.18 -22.68
N TRP A 705 -4.00 -15.33 -22.01
CA TRP A 705 -4.53 -14.40 -21.02
C TRP A 705 -5.35 -13.28 -21.66
N GLU A 706 -4.86 -12.68 -22.75
CA GLU A 706 -5.60 -11.68 -23.53
C GLU A 706 -6.93 -12.26 -24.07
N GLU A 707 -6.92 -13.50 -24.55
CA GLU A 707 -8.12 -14.19 -25.04
C GLU A 707 -9.12 -14.47 -23.92
N LEU A 708 -8.64 -14.87 -22.73
CA LEU A 708 -9.49 -15.03 -21.54
C LEU A 708 -10.18 -13.71 -21.19
N GLN A 709 -9.46 -12.59 -21.20
CA GLN A 709 -10.03 -11.28 -20.90
C GLN A 709 -11.06 -10.83 -21.95
N ARG A 710 -10.86 -11.18 -23.22
CA ARG A 710 -11.76 -10.77 -24.31
C ARG A 710 -12.99 -11.67 -24.44
N THR A 711 -12.84 -12.98 -24.25
CA THR A 711 -13.88 -13.98 -24.57
C THR A 711 -14.51 -14.62 -23.33
N ALA A 712 -13.92 -14.39 -22.14
CA ALA A 712 -14.23 -15.08 -20.89
C ALA A 712 -14.07 -16.61 -20.96
N LYS A 713 -13.41 -17.15 -21.99
CA LYS A 713 -13.13 -18.59 -22.14
C LYS A 713 -11.73 -18.92 -21.65
N VAL A 714 -11.63 -19.96 -20.83
CA VAL A 714 -10.36 -20.44 -20.28
C VAL A 714 -9.72 -21.44 -21.25
N GLN A 715 -8.44 -21.21 -21.56
CA GLN A 715 -7.63 -22.17 -22.30
C GLN A 715 -6.95 -23.16 -21.34
N PRO A 716 -7.01 -24.49 -21.59
CA PRO A 716 -6.44 -25.48 -20.66
C PRO A 716 -4.94 -25.36 -20.43
N ASN A 717 -4.19 -24.95 -21.45
CA ASN A 717 -2.74 -24.74 -21.35
C ASN A 717 -2.37 -23.62 -20.36
N LEU A 718 -3.22 -22.60 -20.21
CA LEU A 718 -3.01 -21.52 -19.26
C LEU A 718 -3.17 -22.01 -17.82
N VAL A 719 -4.17 -22.87 -17.56
CA VAL A 719 -4.36 -23.50 -16.24
C VAL A 719 -3.13 -24.32 -15.86
N GLU A 720 -2.66 -25.18 -16.77
CA GLU A 720 -1.47 -26.02 -16.54
C GLU A 720 -0.21 -25.18 -16.27
N LEU A 721 -0.08 -24.04 -16.96
CA LEU A 721 1.03 -23.11 -16.75
C LEU A 721 0.98 -22.46 -15.35
N ILE A 722 -0.21 -22.06 -14.90
CA ILE A 722 -0.41 -21.50 -13.55
C ILE A 722 -0.17 -22.56 -12.48
N ASP A 723 -0.60 -23.81 -12.69
CA ASP A 723 -0.34 -24.92 -11.77
C ASP A 723 1.17 -25.15 -11.60
N LYS A 724 1.91 -25.22 -12.72
CA LYS A 724 3.39 -25.35 -12.71
C LYS A 724 4.07 -24.15 -12.05
N ARG A 725 3.53 -22.93 -12.24
CA ARG A 725 4.04 -21.74 -11.55
C ARG A 725 3.86 -21.86 -10.05
N LEU A 726 2.65 -22.17 -9.60
CA LEU A 726 2.34 -22.24 -8.18
C LEU A 726 3.13 -23.33 -7.46
N ASP A 727 3.31 -24.47 -8.12
CA ASP A 727 4.18 -25.55 -7.66
C ASP A 727 5.59 -25.05 -7.28
N TRP A 728 6.23 -24.28 -8.18
CA TRP A 728 7.51 -23.64 -7.90
C TRP A 728 7.41 -22.56 -6.81
N GLU A 729 6.35 -21.74 -6.83
CA GLU A 729 6.21 -20.62 -5.91
C GLU A 729 6.04 -21.07 -4.45
N VAL A 730 5.43 -22.23 -4.21
CA VAL A 730 5.37 -22.87 -2.89
C VAL A 730 6.77 -23.26 -2.40
N VAL A 731 7.57 -23.95 -3.24
CA VAL A 731 8.97 -24.31 -2.91
C VAL A 731 9.82 -23.08 -2.64
N ALA A 732 9.68 -22.05 -3.47
CA ALA A 732 10.44 -20.82 -3.33
C ALA A 732 10.10 -20.07 -2.04
N GLU A 733 8.83 -20.08 -1.59
CA GLU A 733 8.41 -19.41 -0.35
C GLU A 733 8.98 -20.09 0.90
N VAL A 734 9.05 -21.42 0.92
CA VAL A 734 9.57 -22.20 2.08
C VAL A 734 11.10 -22.36 2.08
N GLY A 735 11.77 -21.99 0.97
CA GLY A 735 13.22 -22.06 0.83
C GLY A 735 13.83 -20.69 0.56
N LEU A 736 13.91 -20.33 -0.71
CA LEU A 736 14.67 -19.17 -1.23
C LEU A 736 14.21 -17.80 -0.68
N ARG A 737 12.93 -17.64 -0.32
CA ARG A 737 12.31 -16.35 0.05
C ARG A 737 12.04 -16.19 1.54
N THR A 738 12.46 -17.16 2.32
CA THR A 738 12.35 -17.17 3.78
C THR A 738 13.02 -15.95 4.41
N SER A 739 14.09 -15.42 3.80
CA SER A 739 14.80 -14.21 4.26
C SER A 739 14.22 -12.87 3.77
N PHE A 740 13.02 -12.80 3.21
CA PHE A 740 12.35 -11.53 2.89
C PHE A 740 11.32 -11.11 3.94
N GLY A 741 11.20 -9.81 4.23
CA GLY A 741 10.16 -9.29 5.12
C GLY A 741 8.75 -9.75 4.72
N GLY A 742 7.96 -10.08 5.74
CA GLY A 742 6.63 -10.64 5.58
C GLY A 742 6.57 -12.10 5.07
N SER A 743 7.68 -12.82 4.91
CA SER A 743 7.64 -14.28 4.60
C SER A 743 6.95 -15.07 5.70
N LEU A 744 6.38 -16.23 5.36
CA LEU A 744 5.66 -17.07 6.33
C LEU A 744 6.51 -17.46 7.55
N GLU A 745 7.80 -17.71 7.32
CA GLU A 745 8.73 -18.09 8.37
C GLU A 745 9.18 -16.89 9.21
N ARG A 746 9.39 -15.73 8.58
CA ARG A 746 9.72 -14.52 9.33
C ARG A 746 8.58 -14.03 10.17
N THR A 747 7.33 -14.20 9.75
CA THR A 747 6.16 -13.79 10.54
C THR A 747 5.72 -14.88 11.54
N ALA A 748 6.51 -15.95 11.72
CA ALA A 748 6.16 -17.13 12.52
C ALA A 748 4.74 -17.65 12.19
N SER A 749 4.33 -17.51 10.94
CA SER A 749 3.06 -18.03 10.44
C SER A 749 3.18 -19.50 10.07
N CYS A 750 4.37 -19.92 9.64
CA CYS A 750 4.73 -21.30 9.36
C CYS A 750 6.19 -21.54 9.77
N ALA A 751 6.49 -22.67 10.39
CA ALA A 751 7.84 -23.21 10.54
C ALA A 751 8.01 -24.39 9.57
N ILE A 752 9.25 -24.58 9.11
CA ILE A 752 9.63 -25.73 8.29
C ILE A 752 10.57 -26.57 9.14
N TYR A 753 10.29 -27.86 9.25
CA TYR A 753 11.00 -28.76 10.17
C TYR A 753 11.22 -30.14 9.54
N LEU A 754 12.09 -30.95 10.15
CA LEU A 754 12.29 -32.35 9.78
C LEU A 754 11.45 -33.24 10.68
N HIS A 755 10.70 -34.18 10.10
CA HIS A 755 9.89 -35.08 10.90
C HIS A 755 10.77 -35.94 11.84
N PRO A 756 10.47 -36.00 13.15
CA PRO A 756 11.29 -36.75 14.12
C PRO A 756 11.50 -38.23 13.74
N ASP A 757 10.54 -38.85 13.06
CA ASP A 757 10.66 -40.24 12.63
C ASP A 757 11.75 -40.47 11.58
N LEU A 758 12.05 -39.49 10.73
CA LEU A 758 13.17 -39.57 9.79
C LEU A 758 14.50 -39.63 10.53
N LEU A 759 14.59 -38.93 11.67
CA LEU A 759 15.80 -38.91 12.50
C LEU A 759 15.97 -40.17 13.35
N LYS A 760 14.88 -40.86 13.72
CA LYS A 760 14.94 -42.07 14.56
C LYS A 760 15.80 -43.19 13.98
N ASN A 761 15.75 -43.39 12.66
CA ASN A 761 16.52 -44.43 11.98
C ASN A 761 17.88 -43.91 11.50
N LEU A 762 17.94 -42.65 11.07
CA LEU A 762 19.16 -42.03 10.56
C LEU A 762 20.24 -41.86 11.63
N ILE A 763 19.86 -41.34 12.81
CA ILE A 763 20.83 -40.96 13.85
C ILE A 763 21.63 -42.17 14.37
N PRO A 764 21.01 -43.31 14.73
CA PRO A 764 21.75 -44.48 15.20
C PRO A 764 22.75 -45.02 14.16
N GLU A 765 22.33 -45.15 12.90
CA GLU A 765 23.19 -45.63 11.81
C GLU A 765 24.36 -44.68 11.58
N LEU A 766 24.09 -43.38 11.48
CA LEU A 766 25.12 -42.38 11.22
C LEU A 766 26.10 -42.26 12.39
N LEU A 767 25.61 -42.40 13.63
CA LEU A 767 26.42 -42.38 14.83
C LEU A 767 27.34 -43.60 14.92
N GLU A 768 26.89 -44.79 14.53
CA GLU A 768 27.73 -45.99 14.42
C GLU A 768 28.85 -45.80 13.40
N ILE A 769 28.52 -45.36 12.18
CA ILE A 769 29.50 -45.16 11.10
C ILE A 769 30.53 -44.10 11.51
N LEU A 770 30.08 -42.94 12.01
CA LEU A 770 30.98 -41.84 12.38
C LEU A 770 31.91 -42.20 13.55
N ARG A 771 31.46 -42.99 14.52
CA ARG A 771 32.29 -43.46 15.64
C ARG A 771 33.40 -44.41 15.18
N ASN A 772 33.14 -45.18 14.12
CA ASN A 772 34.07 -46.17 13.57
C ASN A 772 35.04 -45.57 12.54
N GLU A 773 34.55 -44.73 11.63
CA GLU A 773 35.33 -44.23 10.49
C GLU A 773 36.08 -42.93 10.75
N ILE A 774 35.63 -42.09 11.69
CA ILE A 774 36.23 -40.79 11.99
C ILE A 774 36.95 -40.84 13.33
N GLY A 775 38.27 -40.69 13.29
CA GLY A 775 39.13 -40.75 14.47
C GLY A 775 38.80 -39.64 15.48
N GLY A 776 38.54 -40.03 16.74
CA GLY A 776 38.24 -39.11 17.85
C GLY A 776 36.76 -38.88 18.14
N LEU A 777 35.84 -39.48 17.38
CA LEU A 777 34.38 -39.35 17.59
C LEU A 777 33.73 -40.51 18.37
N GLN A 778 34.51 -41.38 19.01
CA GLN A 778 34.02 -42.57 19.74
C GLN A 778 32.95 -42.23 20.80
N GLY A 779 33.08 -41.07 21.46
CA GLY A 779 32.14 -40.57 22.47
C GLY A 779 31.02 -39.65 21.95
N LEU A 780 30.84 -39.54 20.63
CA LEU A 780 29.87 -38.62 20.01
C LEU A 780 28.45 -38.88 20.52
N GLN A 781 27.78 -37.84 21.01
CA GLN A 781 26.42 -37.95 21.52
C GLN A 781 25.37 -37.76 20.41
N PRO A 782 24.23 -38.48 20.44
CA PRO A 782 23.16 -38.35 19.44
C PRO A 782 22.65 -36.92 19.26
N GLU A 783 22.55 -36.15 20.35
CA GLU A 783 22.00 -34.78 20.33
C GLU A 783 22.89 -33.81 19.53
N VAL A 784 24.21 -33.99 19.60
CA VAL A 784 25.17 -33.16 18.86
C VAL A 784 25.03 -33.41 17.36
N LEU A 785 24.86 -34.69 16.97
CA LEU A 785 24.66 -35.08 15.58
C LEU A 785 23.32 -34.56 15.04
N THR A 786 22.24 -34.66 15.82
CA THR A 786 20.94 -34.09 15.47
C THR A 786 21.03 -32.58 15.24
N ARG A 787 21.69 -31.84 16.15
CA ARG A 787 21.91 -30.39 16.00
C ARG A 787 22.72 -30.06 14.75
N PHE A 788 23.74 -30.86 14.43
CA PHE A 788 24.53 -30.67 13.22
C PHE A 788 23.67 -30.78 11.95
N LEU A 789 22.86 -31.84 11.85
CA LEU A 789 21.99 -32.09 10.69
C LEU A 789 20.93 -30.99 10.52
N LEU A 790 20.27 -30.60 11.62
CA LEU A 790 19.28 -29.52 11.60
C LEU A 790 19.89 -28.20 11.11
N GLY A 791 21.08 -27.85 11.60
CA GLY A 791 21.75 -26.61 11.16
C GLY A 791 22.17 -26.63 9.70
N LEU A 792 22.67 -27.78 9.20
CA LEU A 792 23.03 -27.95 7.79
C LEU A 792 21.81 -27.80 6.88
N ILE A 793 20.71 -28.47 7.22
CA ILE A 793 19.47 -28.46 6.45
C ILE A 793 18.83 -27.08 6.48
N TYR A 794 18.77 -26.44 7.66
CA TYR A 794 18.25 -25.08 7.78
C TYR A 794 19.05 -24.09 6.92
N HIS A 795 20.39 -24.13 6.98
CA HIS A 795 21.26 -23.26 6.19
C HIS A 795 21.07 -23.43 4.69
N LEU A 796 21.05 -24.68 4.21
CA LEU A 796 20.89 -24.98 2.78
C LEU A 796 19.49 -24.61 2.27
N ARG A 797 18.45 -24.89 3.07
CA ARG A 797 17.05 -24.55 2.74
C ARG A 797 16.85 -23.05 2.57
N GLN A 798 17.38 -22.23 3.49
CA GLN A 798 17.28 -20.76 3.43
C GLN A 798 17.90 -20.17 2.15
N ARG A 799 18.82 -20.91 1.50
CA ARG A 799 19.42 -20.54 0.21
C ARG A 799 18.73 -21.18 -0.99
N GLY A 800 17.57 -21.79 -0.79
CA GLY A 800 16.78 -22.44 -1.83
C GLY A 800 17.31 -23.80 -2.28
N GLY A 801 18.18 -24.46 -1.51
CA GLY A 801 18.77 -25.77 -1.85
C GLY A 801 17.82 -26.96 -1.76
N ILE A 802 16.56 -26.76 -2.14
CA ILE A 802 15.52 -27.79 -2.27
C ILE A 802 15.52 -28.29 -3.71
N LEU A 803 15.49 -29.61 -3.90
CA LEU A 803 15.47 -30.23 -5.22
C LEU A 803 14.09 -30.08 -5.85
N HIS A 804 14.06 -29.67 -7.12
CA HIS A 804 12.84 -29.46 -7.86
C HIS A 804 13.07 -29.75 -9.34
N ALA A 805 12.07 -30.30 -10.04
CA ALA A 805 12.22 -30.64 -11.46
C ALA A 805 12.64 -29.42 -12.32
N ALA A 806 12.12 -28.23 -12.00
CA ALA A 806 12.46 -26.98 -12.70
C ALA A 806 13.91 -26.51 -12.49
N THR A 807 14.64 -27.01 -11.49
CA THR A 807 16.05 -26.63 -11.23
C THR A 807 17.05 -27.62 -11.82
N ASN A 808 16.62 -28.75 -12.40
CA ASN A 808 17.51 -29.77 -12.96
C ASN A 808 18.48 -29.19 -14.01
N ASN A 809 17.99 -28.49 -15.03
CA ASN A 809 18.84 -27.89 -16.07
C ASN A 809 19.85 -26.87 -15.51
N TYR A 810 19.50 -26.19 -14.41
CA TYR A 810 20.39 -25.26 -13.72
C TYR A 810 21.50 -25.99 -12.97
N ILE A 811 21.16 -27.09 -12.30
CA ILE A 811 22.11 -27.97 -11.64
C ILE A 811 23.07 -28.58 -12.68
N GLU A 812 22.55 -29.19 -13.74
CA GLU A 812 23.32 -29.81 -14.83
C GLU A 812 24.34 -28.85 -15.42
N SER A 813 23.91 -27.61 -15.69
CA SER A 813 24.77 -26.57 -16.27
C SER A 813 25.87 -26.02 -15.34
N GLY A 814 25.91 -26.45 -14.08
CA GLY A 814 26.83 -25.94 -13.05
C GLY A 814 26.45 -24.57 -12.50
N GLY A 815 25.15 -24.26 -12.45
CA GLY A 815 24.63 -23.05 -11.81
C GLY A 815 24.53 -21.82 -12.73
N LYS A 816 24.24 -22.01 -14.03
CA LYS A 816 24.02 -20.91 -14.98
C LYS A 816 22.57 -20.41 -14.91
N THR A 817 22.35 -19.21 -14.39
CA THR A 817 21.00 -18.68 -14.09
C THR A 817 20.07 -18.59 -15.29
N PHE A 818 20.55 -18.39 -16.51
CA PHE A 818 19.69 -18.35 -17.70
C PHE A 818 18.98 -19.70 -17.96
N ARG A 819 19.53 -20.82 -17.48
CA ARG A 819 18.91 -22.14 -17.59
C ARG A 819 17.67 -22.30 -16.71
N LEU A 820 17.59 -21.55 -15.59
CA LEU A 820 16.40 -21.48 -14.74
C LEU A 820 15.21 -20.81 -15.44
N GLN A 821 15.48 -19.95 -16.42
CA GLN A 821 14.47 -19.14 -17.10
C GLN A 821 13.99 -19.76 -18.42
N GLN A 822 14.47 -20.96 -18.77
CA GLN A 822 14.05 -21.63 -20.00
C GLN A 822 12.58 -22.09 -19.97
N PRO A 823 12.06 -22.68 -18.87
CA PRO A 823 10.65 -23.00 -18.79
C PRO A 823 9.80 -21.72 -18.71
N LEU A 824 8.74 -21.64 -19.52
CA LEU A 824 7.91 -20.44 -19.64
C LEU A 824 7.30 -19.98 -18.30
N PHE A 825 6.96 -20.91 -17.39
CA PHE A 825 6.38 -20.58 -16.09
C PHE A 825 7.40 -20.03 -15.09
N MET A 826 8.71 -20.15 -15.32
CA MET A 826 9.71 -19.76 -14.32
C MET A 826 9.92 -18.24 -14.29
N PRO A 827 10.04 -17.62 -13.08
CA PRO A 827 10.29 -16.19 -12.98
C PRO A 827 11.70 -15.81 -13.43
N GLY A 828 11.91 -14.51 -13.65
CA GLY A 828 13.26 -13.95 -13.82
C GLY A 828 14.10 -14.08 -12.54
N PHE A 829 15.38 -14.47 -12.70
CA PHE A 829 16.34 -14.65 -11.59
C PHE A 829 17.56 -13.73 -11.74
N ALA A 830 17.82 -12.94 -10.70
CA ALA A 830 19.13 -12.35 -10.48
C ALA A 830 20.09 -13.40 -9.92
N ALA A 831 21.40 -13.27 -10.17
CA ALA A 831 22.41 -14.21 -9.68
C ALA A 831 22.45 -14.35 -8.15
N SER A 832 22.07 -13.31 -7.41
CA SER A 832 21.98 -13.34 -5.94
C SER A 832 20.74 -14.06 -5.41
N LEU A 833 19.76 -14.33 -6.27
CA LEU A 833 18.48 -14.98 -5.93
C LEU A 833 18.37 -16.38 -6.52
N ALA A 834 19.47 -16.94 -7.03
CA ALA A 834 19.46 -18.30 -7.56
C ALA A 834 19.60 -19.31 -6.41
N PRO A 835 18.94 -20.49 -6.51
CA PRO A 835 19.14 -21.59 -5.58
C PRO A 835 20.61 -21.99 -5.43
N VAL A 836 21.02 -22.26 -4.20
CA VAL A 836 22.37 -22.75 -3.87
C VAL A 836 22.28 -24.20 -3.41
N TYR A 837 23.04 -25.08 -4.05
CA TYR A 837 23.17 -26.50 -3.72
C TYR A 837 24.55 -26.81 -3.16
N LEU A 838 24.69 -27.95 -2.47
CA LEU A 838 25.99 -28.43 -1.99
C LEU A 838 26.71 -29.19 -3.11
N ILE A 839 28.01 -28.96 -3.23
CA ILE A 839 28.85 -29.69 -4.18
C ILE A 839 30.10 -30.25 -3.52
N GLN A 840 30.56 -31.38 -4.07
CA GLN A 840 31.81 -31.98 -3.65
C GLN A 840 32.97 -31.06 -4.04
N HIS A 841 34.03 -31.04 -3.22
CA HIS A 841 35.25 -30.33 -3.55
C HIS A 841 35.79 -30.83 -4.89
N GLY A 842 36.01 -29.92 -5.84
CA GLY A 842 36.45 -30.25 -7.20
C GLY A 842 37.39 -29.19 -7.77
N LYS A 843 38.24 -29.60 -8.72
CA LYS A 843 39.20 -28.72 -9.43
C LYS A 843 38.55 -27.53 -10.15
N LEU A 844 37.22 -27.57 -10.35
CA LEU A 844 36.42 -26.55 -11.01
C LEU A 844 35.66 -25.72 -9.95
N ASN A 845 36.01 -24.44 -9.84
CA ASN A 845 35.30 -23.50 -8.97
C ASN A 845 33.94 -23.14 -9.57
N LEU A 846 32.84 -23.59 -8.94
CA LEU A 846 31.47 -23.23 -9.29
C LEU A 846 30.93 -22.18 -8.29
N PRO A 847 31.01 -20.88 -8.59
CA PRO A 847 30.73 -19.81 -7.63
C PRO A 847 29.23 -19.67 -7.26
N SER A 848 28.34 -20.33 -8.00
CA SER A 848 26.89 -20.36 -7.76
C SER A 848 26.49 -21.36 -6.68
N PHE A 849 27.35 -22.35 -6.37
CA PHE A 849 27.07 -23.41 -5.41
C PHE A 849 27.99 -23.33 -4.18
N GLU A 850 27.59 -24.03 -3.12
CA GLU A 850 28.33 -24.08 -1.88
C GLU A 850 29.21 -25.33 -1.84
N THR A 851 30.52 -25.14 -1.91
CA THR A 851 31.49 -26.22 -1.75
C THR A 851 31.66 -26.54 -0.27
N VAL A 852 31.67 -27.84 0.04
CA VAL A 852 31.85 -28.36 1.40
C VAL A 852 33.18 -27.93 2.03
N ILE A 853 34.24 -27.81 1.22
CA ILE A 853 35.57 -27.34 1.64
C ILE A 853 36.03 -26.23 0.69
N LYS A 854 36.69 -25.20 1.25
CA LYS A 854 37.35 -24.13 0.49
C LYS A 854 38.75 -23.88 1.04
N THR A 855 39.68 -23.51 0.16
CA THR A 855 41.02 -23.04 0.57
C THR A 855 40.99 -21.83 1.49
N THR A 856 39.91 -21.03 1.44
CA THR A 856 39.69 -19.85 2.30
C THR A 856 38.74 -20.11 3.47
N GLY A 857 38.33 -21.37 3.71
CA GLY A 857 37.30 -21.74 4.68
C GLY A 857 35.87 -21.53 4.16
N SER A 858 35.03 -22.53 4.35
CA SER A 858 33.60 -22.55 4.01
C SER A 858 32.70 -22.44 5.25
N TRP A 859 31.41 -22.17 5.03
CA TRP A 859 30.42 -22.24 6.11
C TRP A 859 30.36 -23.65 6.69
N CYS A 860 30.40 -24.67 5.84
CA CYS A 860 30.38 -26.09 6.21
C CYS A 860 31.54 -26.47 7.14
N GLU A 861 32.76 -26.02 6.84
CA GLU A 861 33.92 -26.23 7.71
C GLU A 861 33.76 -25.55 9.07
N THR A 862 33.25 -24.32 9.07
CA THR A 862 33.02 -23.57 10.32
C THR A 862 31.93 -24.22 11.17
N TRP A 863 30.84 -24.67 10.54
CA TRP A 863 29.75 -25.37 11.21
C TRP A 863 30.21 -26.69 11.83
N LEU A 864 30.98 -27.48 11.08
CA LEU A 864 31.59 -28.72 11.56
C LEU A 864 32.49 -28.45 12.77
N TYR A 865 33.38 -27.46 12.67
CA TYR A 865 34.30 -27.12 13.75
C TYR A 865 33.55 -26.76 15.05
N LYS A 866 32.49 -25.94 14.97
CA LYS A 866 31.74 -25.50 16.16
C LYS A 866 31.16 -26.63 17.00
N LEU A 867 30.66 -27.69 16.37
CA LEU A 867 30.03 -28.80 17.09
C LEU A 867 31.03 -29.87 17.51
N PHE A 868 32.11 -30.07 16.75
CA PHE A 868 32.97 -31.24 16.90
C PHE A 868 34.38 -30.95 17.44
N VAL A 869 34.78 -29.68 17.57
CA VAL A 869 36.11 -29.31 18.12
C VAL A 869 36.35 -29.88 19.53
N GLY A 870 35.30 -29.98 20.35
CA GLY A 870 35.39 -30.55 21.70
C GLY A 870 35.67 -32.06 21.72
N TYR A 871 35.44 -32.76 20.61
CA TYR A 871 35.76 -34.19 20.46
C TYR A 871 37.12 -34.41 19.84
N THR A 872 37.41 -33.71 18.74
CA THR A 872 38.69 -33.84 18.04
C THR A 872 39.11 -32.51 17.38
N PRO A 873 40.27 -31.94 17.78
CA PRO A 873 40.81 -30.73 17.14
C PRO A 873 41.14 -30.92 15.65
N LEU A 874 41.32 -32.16 15.19
CA LEU A 874 41.65 -32.50 13.80
C LEU A 874 40.42 -32.68 12.90
N ILE A 875 39.22 -32.32 13.35
CA ILE A 875 37.98 -32.55 12.59
C ILE A 875 37.99 -31.86 11.23
N ILE A 876 38.62 -30.69 11.10
CA ILE A 876 38.69 -29.93 9.83
C ILE A 876 39.46 -30.73 8.78
N ALA A 877 40.54 -31.42 9.16
CA ALA A 877 41.31 -32.26 8.23
C ALA A 877 40.51 -33.46 7.72
N GLN A 878 39.51 -33.90 8.48
CA GLN A 878 38.61 -35.01 8.14
C GLN A 878 37.26 -34.54 7.57
N ALA A 879 37.09 -33.23 7.33
CA ALA A 879 35.80 -32.65 6.94
C ALA A 879 35.25 -33.27 5.64
N GLU A 880 36.10 -33.54 4.65
CA GLU A 880 35.65 -34.09 3.36
C GLU A 880 35.03 -35.47 3.54
N ASN A 881 35.73 -36.33 4.26
CA ASN A 881 35.27 -37.68 4.55
C ASN A 881 33.99 -37.65 5.39
N PHE A 882 33.98 -36.81 6.44
CA PHE A 882 32.81 -36.64 7.30
C PHE A 882 31.56 -36.25 6.49
N TYR A 883 31.65 -35.21 5.66
CA TYR A 883 30.50 -34.77 4.86
C TYR A 883 30.11 -35.79 3.79
N ASN A 884 31.06 -36.51 3.18
CA ASN A 884 30.72 -37.56 2.23
C ASN A 884 29.92 -38.69 2.90
N ILE A 885 30.33 -39.13 4.10
CA ILE A 885 29.59 -40.12 4.89
C ILE A 885 28.18 -39.58 5.19
N VAL A 886 28.09 -38.38 5.78
CA VAL A 886 26.80 -37.79 6.15
C VAL A 886 25.88 -37.62 4.95
N LEU A 887 26.35 -37.02 3.85
CA LEU A 887 25.53 -36.75 2.67
C LEU A 887 25.11 -38.06 1.97
N ASN A 888 25.97 -39.07 1.87
CA ASN A 888 25.57 -40.35 1.28
C ASN A 888 24.54 -41.09 2.14
N THR A 889 24.66 -41.03 3.47
CA THR A 889 23.65 -41.60 4.38
C THR A 889 22.33 -40.83 4.30
N LEU A 890 22.37 -39.49 4.20
CA LEU A 890 21.17 -38.67 3.98
C LEU A 890 20.46 -39.00 2.66
N VAL A 891 21.23 -39.33 1.60
CA VAL A 891 20.69 -39.81 0.33
C VAL A 891 20.04 -41.19 0.47
N LYS A 892 20.67 -42.11 1.20
CA LYS A 892 20.12 -43.44 1.49
C LYS A 892 18.77 -43.38 2.21
N HIS A 893 18.58 -42.40 3.10
CA HIS A 893 17.33 -42.17 3.84
C HIS A 893 16.35 -41.21 3.14
N HIS A 894 16.59 -40.86 1.87
CA HIS A 894 15.72 -39.96 1.07
C HIS A 894 15.51 -38.55 1.67
N ILE A 895 16.44 -38.08 2.50
CA ILE A 895 16.41 -36.69 3.01
C ILE A 895 17.09 -35.74 2.01
N PHE A 896 18.16 -36.23 1.37
CA PHE A 896 18.84 -35.56 0.29
C PHE A 896 18.71 -36.38 -0.99
N GLY A 897 18.82 -35.70 -2.13
CA GLY A 897 19.00 -36.32 -3.42
C GLY A 897 20.35 -35.92 -3.99
N ASP A 898 20.93 -36.80 -4.81
CA ASP A 898 22.10 -36.47 -5.61
C ASP A 898 21.72 -36.27 -7.10
N ARG A 899 22.41 -35.33 -7.72
CA ARG A 899 22.37 -35.02 -9.14
C ARG A 899 23.80 -34.85 -9.64
N GLN A 900 24.00 -34.82 -10.95
CA GLN A 900 25.30 -34.59 -11.54
C GLN A 900 25.26 -33.41 -12.50
N THR A 901 26.34 -32.65 -12.51
CA THR A 901 26.58 -31.64 -13.56
C THR A 901 27.01 -32.33 -14.87
N ASP A 902 26.92 -31.61 -16.00
CA ASP A 902 27.47 -32.04 -17.30
C ASP A 902 28.97 -32.38 -17.24
N LYS A 903 29.66 -31.89 -16.20
CA LYS A 903 31.09 -32.10 -15.95
C LYS A 903 31.37 -33.21 -14.92
N GLY A 904 30.36 -34.00 -14.55
CA GLY A 904 30.48 -35.12 -13.61
C GLY A 904 30.64 -34.75 -12.14
N ILE A 905 30.47 -33.47 -11.77
CA ILE A 905 30.50 -33.03 -10.36
C ILE A 905 29.18 -33.42 -9.70
N LYS A 906 29.26 -34.11 -8.55
CA LYS A 906 28.11 -34.50 -7.72
C LYS A 906 27.56 -33.28 -6.97
N VAL A 907 26.24 -33.12 -7.04
CA VAL A 907 25.47 -32.03 -6.43
C VAL A 907 24.42 -32.63 -5.51
N TRP A 908 24.33 -32.12 -4.28
CA TRP A 908 23.37 -32.54 -3.28
C TRP A 908 22.38 -31.43 -2.95
N GLY A 909 21.12 -31.80 -2.82
CA GLY A 909 20.04 -30.91 -2.36
C GLY A 909 19.03 -31.66 -1.51
N ILE A 910 18.16 -30.92 -0.84
CA ILE A 910 17.15 -31.47 0.08
C ILE A 910 15.96 -31.98 -0.74
N GLU A 911 15.52 -33.21 -0.49
CA GLU A 911 14.29 -33.74 -1.08
C GLU A 911 13.06 -33.18 -0.37
N GLN A 912 11.96 -33.05 -1.09
CA GLN A 912 10.81 -32.28 -0.65
C GLN A 912 9.97 -33.05 0.38
N GLU A 913 9.97 -34.37 0.27
CA GLU A 913 9.33 -35.32 1.16
C GLU A 913 9.91 -35.26 2.58
N ALA A 914 11.13 -34.76 2.73
CA ALA A 914 11.79 -34.62 4.02
C ALA A 914 11.37 -33.37 4.80
N LEU A 915 10.80 -32.37 4.13
CA LEU A 915 10.46 -31.08 4.73
C LEU A 915 8.98 -31.03 5.11
N TYR A 916 8.70 -30.83 6.39
CA TYR A 916 7.34 -30.74 6.93
C TYR A 916 7.02 -29.30 7.32
N LEU A 917 5.74 -28.93 7.19
CA LEU A 917 5.26 -27.59 7.47
C LEU A 917 4.36 -27.61 8.71
N ASP A 918 4.62 -26.68 9.63
CA ASP A 918 3.87 -26.52 10.87
C ASP A 918 3.40 -25.07 11.03
N THR A 919 2.14 -24.89 11.40
CA THR A 919 1.56 -23.56 11.67
C THR A 919 1.87 -23.03 13.08
N GLN A 920 2.43 -23.89 13.94
CA GLN A 920 2.91 -23.57 15.28
C GLN A 920 4.42 -23.28 15.27
N ALA A 921 4.76 -22.06 14.88
CA ALA A 921 6.14 -21.59 14.88
C ALA A 921 6.47 -20.76 16.14
N GLN A 922 7.72 -20.88 16.60
CA GLN A 922 8.29 -20.09 17.70
C GLN A 922 9.65 -19.50 17.29
N TYR A 923 9.95 -18.30 17.80
CA TYR A 923 11.26 -17.67 17.59
C TYR A 923 12.29 -18.16 18.61
N PHE A 924 13.51 -18.36 18.13
CA PHE A 924 14.70 -18.58 18.95
C PHE A 924 15.72 -17.48 18.69
N GLU A 925 16.37 -17.02 19.74
CA GLU A 925 17.37 -15.95 19.69
C GLU A 925 18.70 -16.40 20.26
N CYS A 926 19.78 -16.00 19.61
CA CYS A 926 21.11 -16.25 20.12
C CYS A 926 21.42 -15.31 21.29
N ASN A 927 21.78 -15.90 22.43
CA ASN A 927 22.11 -15.17 23.67
C ASN A 927 23.30 -14.21 23.57
N GLN A 928 24.17 -14.36 22.55
CA GLN A 928 25.32 -13.48 22.34
C GLN A 928 25.10 -12.42 21.27
N CYS A 929 24.65 -12.83 20.07
CA CYS A 929 24.65 -11.96 18.89
C CYS A 929 23.27 -11.53 18.40
N GLY A 930 22.20 -11.91 19.11
CA GLY A 930 20.82 -11.55 18.80
C GLY A 930 20.27 -12.16 17.51
N HIS A 931 21.00 -13.06 16.84
CA HIS A 931 20.49 -13.72 15.64
C HIS A 931 19.21 -14.49 15.96
N ARG A 932 18.16 -14.30 15.16
CA ARG A 932 16.87 -14.96 15.33
C ARG A 932 16.64 -16.05 14.27
N VAL A 933 16.08 -17.18 14.68
CA VAL A 933 15.60 -18.25 13.79
C VAL A 933 14.17 -18.61 14.18
N THR A 934 13.41 -19.19 13.27
CA THR A 934 12.05 -19.69 13.52
C THR A 934 12.09 -21.21 13.46
N ALA A 935 11.49 -21.88 14.44
CA ALA A 935 11.42 -23.34 14.50
C ALA A 935 10.00 -23.81 14.88
N SER A 936 9.69 -25.07 14.58
CA SER A 936 8.44 -25.72 14.97
C SER A 936 8.47 -26.09 16.46
N SER A 937 7.28 -26.20 17.06
CA SER A 937 7.10 -26.76 18.40
C SER A 937 7.63 -28.20 18.54
N GLN A 938 7.76 -28.96 17.44
CA GLN A 938 8.28 -30.32 17.44
C GLN A 938 9.81 -30.41 17.60
N GLU A 939 10.54 -29.34 17.28
CA GLU A 939 12.02 -29.32 17.34
C GLU A 939 12.57 -28.50 18.52
N LEU A 940 11.72 -28.07 19.47
CA LEU A 940 12.09 -27.14 20.55
C LEU A 940 13.30 -27.64 21.36
N ASN A 941 13.33 -28.92 21.70
CA ASN A 941 14.40 -29.53 22.47
C ASN A 941 15.72 -29.54 21.69
N SER A 942 15.66 -29.74 20.37
CA SER A 942 16.84 -29.80 19.51
C SER A 942 17.46 -28.42 19.27
N TRP A 943 16.62 -27.38 19.12
CA TRP A 943 17.05 -25.99 18.95
C TRP A 943 17.55 -25.34 20.24
N THR A 944 17.04 -25.78 21.40
CA THR A 944 17.51 -25.28 22.69
C THR A 944 18.98 -25.64 22.90
N GLN A 945 19.82 -24.63 23.22
CA GLN A 945 21.28 -24.75 23.35
C GLN A 945 22.01 -25.10 22.04
N MET A 946 21.35 -24.99 20.88
CA MET A 946 22.00 -25.17 19.59
C MET A 946 23.01 -24.02 19.33
N PRO A 947 24.24 -24.31 18.87
CA PRO A 947 25.20 -23.26 18.50
C PRO A 947 24.66 -22.33 17.41
N CYS A 948 25.03 -21.06 17.48
CA CYS A 948 24.58 -20.05 16.52
C CYS A 948 25.02 -20.39 15.08
N LEU A 949 24.11 -20.25 14.12
CA LEU A 949 24.36 -20.49 12.69
C LEU A 949 25.29 -19.44 12.05
N ARG A 950 25.48 -18.27 12.70
CA ARG A 950 26.44 -17.27 12.21
C ARG A 950 27.87 -17.78 12.36
N PRO A 951 28.69 -17.90 11.30
CA PRO A 951 30.02 -18.52 11.36
C PRO A 951 30.91 -18.05 12.51
N LYS A 952 30.92 -16.76 12.79
CA LYS A 952 31.83 -16.13 13.77
C LYS A 952 31.28 -16.04 15.20
N CYS A 953 30.03 -16.44 15.45
CA CYS A 953 29.41 -16.35 16.78
C CYS A 953 29.53 -17.65 17.56
N GLN A 954 29.89 -17.58 18.85
CA GLN A 954 30.00 -18.73 19.76
C GLN A 954 28.79 -18.89 20.71
N GLY A 955 27.74 -18.09 20.50
CA GLY A 955 26.55 -18.14 21.32
C GLY A 955 25.64 -19.31 20.97
N GLN A 956 24.57 -19.45 21.75
CA GLN A 956 23.59 -20.53 21.62
C GLN A 956 22.19 -19.97 21.53
N TYR A 957 21.30 -20.69 20.86
CA TYR A 957 19.90 -20.32 20.73
C TYR A 957 19.10 -20.67 21.98
N GLN A 958 18.21 -19.75 22.35
CA GLN A 958 17.24 -19.88 23.43
C GLN A 958 15.86 -19.42 22.92
N PRO A 959 14.75 -19.98 23.45
CA PRO A 959 13.42 -19.49 23.11
C PRO A 959 13.29 -17.99 23.39
N SER A 960 12.81 -17.23 22.40
CA SER A 960 12.58 -15.80 22.60
C SER A 960 11.31 -15.58 23.42
N ALA A 961 11.37 -14.65 24.38
CA ALA A 961 10.18 -14.18 25.11
C ALA A 961 9.29 -13.26 24.25
N SER A 962 9.80 -12.81 23.10
CA SER A 962 9.24 -11.73 22.29
C SER A 962 8.27 -12.25 21.22
N ASN A 963 7.00 -12.52 21.58
CA ASN A 963 5.96 -12.97 20.63
C ASN A 963 5.14 -11.82 19.97
N ASN A 964 5.68 -10.60 19.89
CA ASN A 964 4.93 -9.39 19.53
C ASN A 964 4.64 -9.18 18.02
N LEU A 965 4.78 -10.20 17.17
CA LEU A 965 4.59 -10.10 15.70
C LEU A 965 3.38 -10.94 15.25
N ASN A 966 2.17 -10.54 15.67
CA ASN A 966 0.95 -11.32 15.47
C ASN A 966 0.09 -10.88 14.28
N PHE A 967 0.31 -9.68 13.74
CA PHE A 967 -0.61 -9.15 12.72
C PHE A 967 -0.54 -9.95 11.42
N TYR A 968 0.65 -10.10 10.81
CA TYR A 968 0.77 -10.88 9.58
C TYR A 968 0.38 -12.35 9.78
N ARG A 969 0.65 -12.91 10.96
CA ARG A 969 0.22 -14.27 11.30
C ARG A 969 -1.31 -14.40 11.24
N ASN A 970 -2.03 -13.44 11.78
CA ASN A 970 -3.50 -13.40 11.72
C ASN A 970 -4.01 -13.08 10.31
N LEU A 971 -3.39 -12.12 9.62
CA LEU A 971 -3.73 -11.73 8.25
C LEU A 971 -3.61 -12.93 7.30
N TYR A 972 -2.52 -13.69 7.35
CA TYR A 972 -2.34 -14.85 6.49
C TYR A 972 -3.27 -16.00 6.88
N ALA A 973 -3.64 -16.14 8.15
CA ALA A 973 -4.53 -17.20 8.60
C ALA A 973 -6.02 -16.95 8.27
N LYS A 974 -6.48 -15.69 8.31
CA LYS A 974 -7.91 -15.32 8.18
C LYS A 974 -8.23 -14.40 6.99
N GLY A 975 -7.23 -13.81 6.36
CA GLY A 975 -7.41 -12.79 5.32
C GLY A 975 -8.03 -13.34 4.03
N GLN A 976 -8.49 -12.45 3.18
CA GLN A 976 -9.09 -12.79 1.90
C GLN A 976 -8.00 -13.04 0.85
N VAL A 977 -8.12 -14.15 0.11
CA VAL A 977 -7.25 -14.45 -1.02
C VAL A 977 -7.81 -13.76 -2.27
N TRP A 978 -7.29 -12.57 -2.55
CA TRP A 978 -7.70 -11.76 -3.69
C TRP A 978 -6.51 -11.11 -4.38
N ARG A 979 -6.56 -11.06 -5.71
CA ARG A 979 -5.50 -10.48 -6.54
C ARG A 979 -5.76 -9.00 -6.82
N ILE A 980 -4.70 -8.22 -6.77
CA ILE A 980 -4.73 -6.81 -7.16
C ILE A 980 -4.28 -6.66 -8.61
N PHE A 981 -5.12 -6.10 -9.46
CA PHE A 981 -4.79 -5.71 -10.83
C PHE A 981 -4.70 -4.19 -10.89
N ALA A 982 -3.47 -3.69 -10.98
CA ALA A 982 -3.19 -2.27 -10.97
C ALA A 982 -2.91 -1.76 -12.39
N ARG A 983 -3.54 -0.67 -12.79
CA ARG A 983 -3.33 -0.02 -14.09
C ARG A 983 -3.06 1.45 -13.90
N GLU A 984 -2.25 2.03 -14.79
CA GLU A 984 -2.04 3.47 -14.79
C GLU A 984 -3.21 4.19 -15.46
N HIS A 985 -3.47 5.43 -15.04
CA HIS A 985 -4.44 6.30 -15.68
C HIS A 985 -3.87 7.72 -15.81
N THR A 986 -3.27 8.02 -16.96
CA THR A 986 -2.50 9.25 -17.17
C THR A 986 -2.91 9.94 -18.46
N GLY A 987 -2.59 11.23 -18.59
CA GLY A 987 -2.91 12.00 -19.80
C GLY A 987 -2.16 11.55 -21.06
N LEU A 988 -1.17 10.64 -20.93
CA LEU A 988 -0.44 10.07 -22.07
C LEU A 988 -1.16 8.88 -22.71
N LEU A 989 -2.12 8.27 -22.02
CA LEU A 989 -2.89 7.16 -22.56
C LEU A 989 -3.89 7.65 -23.62
N GLU A 990 -3.99 6.90 -24.70
CA GLU A 990 -5.00 7.11 -25.73
C GLU A 990 -6.41 7.06 -25.11
N ARG A 991 -7.33 7.84 -25.68
CA ARG A 991 -8.70 7.98 -25.15
C ARG A 991 -9.41 6.62 -25.03
N GLU A 992 -9.29 5.75 -26.04
CA GLU A 992 -9.92 4.43 -26.06
C GLU A 992 -9.44 3.54 -24.91
N VAL A 993 -8.13 3.54 -24.65
CA VAL A 993 -7.54 2.76 -23.55
C VAL A 993 -8.00 3.28 -22.19
N ARG A 994 -8.15 4.61 -22.04
CA ARG A 994 -8.67 5.21 -20.80
C ARG A 994 -10.14 4.88 -20.57
N GLU A 995 -10.98 5.06 -21.58
CA GLU A 995 -12.41 4.76 -21.49
C GLU A 995 -12.66 3.26 -21.24
N GLU A 996 -11.89 2.36 -21.86
CA GLU A 996 -11.97 0.92 -21.56
C GLU A 996 -11.57 0.62 -20.11
N LEU A 997 -10.46 1.21 -19.63
CA LEU A 997 -10.01 1.06 -18.25
C LEU A 997 -11.04 1.58 -17.24
N GLU A 998 -11.59 2.77 -17.47
CA GLU A 998 -12.65 3.38 -16.65
C GLU A 998 -13.87 2.45 -16.62
N ASN A 999 -14.36 2.00 -17.77
CA ASN A 999 -15.52 1.11 -17.87
C ASN A 999 -15.31 -0.22 -17.14
N ARG A 1000 -14.13 -0.85 -17.29
CA ARG A 1000 -13.80 -2.10 -16.59
C ARG A 1000 -13.66 -1.90 -15.09
N PHE A 1001 -13.09 -0.77 -14.66
CA PHE A 1001 -12.99 -0.43 -13.24
C PHE A 1001 -14.36 -0.15 -12.61
N ILE A 1002 -15.26 0.57 -13.32
CA ILE A 1002 -16.63 0.88 -12.86
C ILE A 1002 -17.44 -0.42 -12.77
N ASN A 1003 -17.53 -1.15 -13.88
CA ASN A 1003 -18.45 -2.29 -14.03
C ASN A 1003 -17.87 -3.63 -13.59
N SER A 1004 -16.61 -3.68 -13.12
CA SER A 1004 -15.84 -4.84 -12.62
C SER A 1004 -16.68 -6.12 -12.44
N LYS A 1005 -16.69 -6.96 -13.48
CA LYS A 1005 -17.48 -8.21 -13.52
C LYS A 1005 -16.65 -9.43 -13.17
N HIS A 1006 -15.36 -9.37 -13.44
CA HIS A 1006 -14.43 -10.49 -13.29
C HIS A 1006 -13.34 -10.17 -12.28
N ARG A 1007 -12.77 -11.19 -11.63
CA ARG A 1007 -11.64 -10.99 -10.69
C ARG A 1007 -10.38 -10.43 -11.34
N TYR A 1008 -10.26 -10.58 -12.67
CA TYR A 1008 -9.15 -10.05 -13.46
C TYR A 1008 -9.35 -8.59 -13.92
N ASP A 1009 -10.48 -7.98 -13.60
CA ASP A 1009 -10.70 -6.58 -13.91
C ASP A 1009 -9.83 -5.67 -13.05
N PRO A 1010 -9.37 -4.53 -13.60
CA PRO A 1010 -8.59 -3.56 -12.85
C PRO A 1010 -9.34 -3.13 -11.58
N ASN A 1011 -8.67 -3.23 -10.45
CA ASN A 1011 -9.23 -2.91 -9.14
C ASN A 1011 -8.36 -1.92 -8.35
N VAL A 1012 -7.19 -1.58 -8.89
CA VAL A 1012 -6.37 -0.45 -8.45
C VAL A 1012 -6.05 0.42 -9.65
N ILE A 1013 -6.29 1.73 -9.55
CA ILE A 1013 -5.84 2.69 -10.55
C ILE A 1013 -4.75 3.57 -9.94
N SER A 1014 -3.62 3.71 -10.63
CA SER A 1014 -2.63 4.74 -10.33
C SER A 1014 -2.79 5.91 -11.29
N ALA A 1015 -3.37 6.99 -10.79
CA ALA A 1015 -3.74 8.15 -11.57
C ALA A 1015 -2.87 9.36 -11.24
N THR A 1016 -2.78 10.28 -12.20
CA THR A 1016 -2.31 11.65 -11.96
C THR A 1016 -3.49 12.56 -11.63
N SER A 1017 -3.42 13.86 -11.95
CA SER A 1017 -4.56 14.77 -11.86
C SER A 1017 -5.72 14.42 -12.81
N THR A 1018 -5.57 13.43 -13.68
CA THR A 1018 -6.62 13.00 -14.63
C THR A 1018 -7.92 12.56 -13.96
N LEU A 1019 -7.84 11.87 -12.82
CA LEU A 1019 -9.01 11.43 -12.02
C LEU A 1019 -9.30 12.33 -10.82
N GLU A 1020 -8.60 13.46 -10.73
CA GLU A 1020 -8.85 14.45 -9.67
C GLU A 1020 -10.15 15.22 -9.93
N MET A 1021 -10.46 15.45 -11.21
CA MET A 1021 -11.60 16.22 -11.69
C MET A 1021 -12.81 15.34 -12.01
N GLY A 1022 -14.00 15.95 -12.10
CA GLY A 1022 -15.37 15.39 -12.00
C GLY A 1022 -15.79 14.12 -12.76
N ILE A 1023 -14.88 13.38 -13.41
CA ILE A 1023 -15.13 12.10 -14.09
C ILE A 1023 -15.78 11.11 -13.12
N ASP A 1024 -16.84 10.44 -13.56
CA ASP A 1024 -17.43 9.34 -12.83
C ASP A 1024 -16.58 8.07 -12.99
N ILE A 1025 -16.19 7.51 -11.87
CA ILE A 1025 -15.36 6.30 -11.73
C ILE A 1025 -16.10 5.24 -10.90
N GLY A 1026 -17.40 5.46 -10.68
CA GLY A 1026 -18.27 4.60 -9.89
C GLY A 1026 -18.07 4.76 -8.39
N THR A 1027 -18.53 3.76 -7.66
CA THR A 1027 -18.45 3.70 -6.21
C THR A 1027 -17.04 3.34 -5.75
N LEU A 1028 -16.48 4.14 -4.84
CA LEU A 1028 -15.17 3.94 -4.24
C LEU A 1028 -15.22 4.25 -2.75
N SER A 1029 -14.70 3.35 -1.91
CA SER A 1029 -14.57 3.57 -0.47
C SER A 1029 -13.14 3.94 -0.04
N SER A 1030 -12.11 3.70 -0.87
CA SER A 1030 -10.71 3.92 -0.49
C SER A 1030 -9.91 4.77 -1.48
N VAL A 1031 -9.15 5.74 -0.97
CA VAL A 1031 -8.18 6.55 -1.74
C VAL A 1031 -6.83 6.59 -1.03
N LEU A 1032 -5.75 6.42 -1.79
CA LEU A 1032 -4.37 6.56 -1.32
C LEU A 1032 -3.67 7.71 -2.05
N LEU A 1033 -3.21 8.71 -1.30
CA LEU A 1033 -2.37 9.77 -1.82
C LEU A 1033 -0.90 9.35 -1.68
N CYS A 1034 -0.27 8.99 -2.79
CA CYS A 1034 1.13 8.56 -2.80
C CYS A 1034 2.12 9.74 -2.86
N SER A 1035 1.62 10.98 -2.90
CA SER A 1035 2.40 12.21 -2.85
C SER A 1035 1.58 13.36 -2.25
N ILE A 1036 2.23 14.49 -2.01
CA ILE A 1036 1.58 15.69 -1.45
C ILE A 1036 0.92 16.47 -2.58
N PRO A 1037 -0.41 16.64 -2.58
CA PRO A 1037 -1.06 17.51 -3.55
C PRO A 1037 -0.52 18.95 -3.43
N PRO A 1038 -0.37 19.68 -4.54
CA PRO A 1038 0.26 20.99 -4.54
C PRO A 1038 -0.54 22.06 -3.79
N ALA A 1039 -1.88 22.01 -3.82
CA ALA A 1039 -2.74 22.89 -3.05
C ALA A 1039 -3.82 22.13 -2.26
N GLN A 1040 -4.43 22.83 -1.28
CA GLN A 1040 -5.54 22.30 -0.47
C GLN A 1040 -6.75 21.90 -1.32
N ALA A 1041 -7.02 22.65 -2.40
CA ALA A 1041 -8.08 22.36 -3.35
C ALA A 1041 -7.92 20.96 -3.96
N ASN A 1042 -6.70 20.67 -4.46
CA ASN A 1042 -6.37 19.37 -5.03
C ASN A 1042 -6.55 18.24 -4.01
N TYR A 1043 -6.14 18.48 -2.76
CA TYR A 1043 -6.33 17.51 -1.68
C TYR A 1043 -7.81 17.18 -1.46
N GLN A 1044 -8.67 18.19 -1.32
CA GLN A 1044 -10.11 17.99 -1.08
C GLN A 1044 -10.80 17.26 -2.26
N GLN A 1045 -10.43 17.60 -3.50
CA GLN A 1045 -10.96 16.92 -4.69
C GLN A 1045 -10.55 15.44 -4.76
N ARG A 1046 -9.27 15.12 -4.50
CA ARG A 1046 -8.77 13.74 -4.53
C ARG A 1046 -9.43 12.89 -3.45
N ILE A 1047 -9.55 13.39 -2.22
CA ILE A 1047 -10.16 12.62 -1.12
C ILE A 1047 -11.69 12.50 -1.25
N GLY A 1048 -12.34 13.48 -1.87
CA GLY A 1048 -13.78 13.48 -2.15
C GLY A 1048 -14.22 12.45 -3.21
N ARG A 1049 -13.28 11.68 -3.77
CA ARG A 1049 -13.55 10.51 -4.62
C ARG A 1049 -14.02 9.30 -3.81
N ALA A 1050 -13.64 9.19 -2.55
CA ALA A 1050 -14.05 8.10 -1.67
C ALA A 1050 -15.35 8.43 -0.90
N GLY A 1051 -16.10 7.39 -0.53
CA GLY A 1051 -17.31 7.48 0.29
C GLY A 1051 -18.62 7.61 -0.50
N ARG A 1052 -18.58 7.48 -1.83
CA ARG A 1052 -19.78 7.65 -2.69
C ARG A 1052 -20.79 6.49 -2.60
N ARG A 1053 -20.38 5.31 -2.13
CA ARG A 1053 -21.24 4.11 -2.07
C ARG A 1053 -22.18 4.10 -0.88
N ASP A 1054 -21.59 4.24 0.29
CA ASP A 1054 -22.19 3.94 1.58
C ASP A 1054 -21.86 5.01 2.63
N GLY A 1055 -21.32 6.16 2.20
CA GLY A 1055 -20.86 7.23 3.08
C GLY A 1055 -19.52 6.93 3.76
N ASN A 1056 -18.93 5.74 3.56
CA ASN A 1056 -17.73 5.29 4.26
C ASN A 1056 -16.48 5.52 3.40
N ALA A 1057 -15.60 6.38 3.88
CA ALA A 1057 -14.35 6.74 3.21
C ALA A 1057 -13.13 6.41 4.09
N PHE A 1058 -12.21 5.64 3.53
CA PHE A 1058 -10.87 5.44 4.07
C PHE A 1058 -9.85 6.18 3.20
N ILE A 1059 -9.08 7.06 3.83
CA ILE A 1059 -8.05 7.84 3.15
C ILE A 1059 -6.72 7.61 3.84
N THR A 1060 -5.70 7.27 3.06
CA THR A 1060 -4.34 7.21 3.57
C THR A 1060 -3.42 8.04 2.71
N ARG A 1061 -2.42 8.65 3.32
CA ARG A 1061 -1.43 9.47 2.64
C ARG A 1061 -0.05 9.01 3.00
N SER A 1062 0.80 8.78 2.00
CA SER A 1062 2.21 8.49 2.22
C SER A 1062 3.09 9.59 1.62
N PRO A 1063 3.33 10.70 2.35
CA PRO A 1063 4.14 11.78 1.81
C PRO A 1063 5.64 11.40 1.80
N THR A 1064 6.32 11.77 0.71
CA THR A 1064 7.78 11.62 0.56
C THR A 1064 8.57 12.61 1.42
N VAL A 1065 7.94 13.71 1.85
CA VAL A 1065 8.49 14.77 2.71
C VAL A 1065 7.34 15.33 3.54
N ILE A 1066 7.49 15.52 4.85
CA ILE A 1066 6.63 16.45 5.60
C ILE A 1066 7.38 17.78 5.60
N PRO A 1067 6.97 18.82 4.86
CA PRO A 1067 7.56 20.13 5.07
C PRO A 1067 7.18 20.56 6.49
N MET A 1068 8.17 20.91 7.32
CA MET A 1068 7.97 21.54 8.65
C MET A 1068 7.02 22.76 8.62
N ILE A 1069 6.76 23.31 7.42
CA ILE A 1069 5.94 24.51 7.20
C ILE A 1069 4.44 24.26 7.46
N TYR A 1070 3.94 23.02 7.43
CA TYR A 1070 2.50 22.75 7.67
C TYR A 1070 2.13 22.51 9.14
N THR A 1071 3.11 22.55 10.06
CA THR A 1071 2.87 22.31 11.49
C THR A 1071 2.12 23.45 12.19
N PHE A 1072 1.98 24.61 11.55
CA PHE A 1072 1.29 25.78 12.10
C PHE A 1072 -0.08 26.11 11.46
N GLY A 1073 -0.54 25.33 10.47
CA GLY A 1073 -1.75 25.68 9.70
C GLY A 1073 -2.94 24.72 9.81
N LEU A 1074 -2.81 23.56 10.48
CA LEU A 1074 -3.89 22.57 10.59
C LEU A 1074 -4.59 22.57 11.97
N THR A 1075 -4.16 23.42 12.90
CA THR A 1075 -4.78 23.58 14.23
C THR A 1075 -5.53 24.91 14.40
N ARG A 1076 -5.59 25.74 13.36
CA ARG A 1076 -6.46 26.92 13.28
C ARG A 1076 -6.78 27.19 11.81
N CYS A 1077 -7.93 26.70 11.33
CA CYS A 1077 -8.79 27.37 10.35
C CYS A 1077 -10.03 26.53 10.06
#